data_AF-A0A6A5VHM5-F1
#
_entry.id   AF-A0A6A5VHM5-F1
#
_cell.length_a   1.000
_cell.length_b   1.000
_cell.length_c   1.000
_cell.angle_alpha   90.00
_cell.angle_beta   90.00
_cell.angle_gamma   90.00
#
_symmetry.space_group_name_H-M   'P 1'
#
loop_
_entity.id
_entity.type
_entity.pdbx_description
1 polymer ?
#
loop_
_entity_poly.entity_id
_entity_poly.type
_entity_poly.pdbx_seq_one_letter_code
_entity_poly.pdbx_strand_id
1 'polypeptide(L)'
;MLCFLATEGIGEYAMQAADFKPTKLSLDSLTDTGVRVQVEGDFTMDASKVKKKSVRNFGRFGTWIAREAETGPAEVDVYLPEYDMVRAGTAKIPGIKVNIRNGHTTHVSFFAHVEPGQFSSLRNVANDWMDGRLSQIRLKGKADVPLQSGLIRLGSQTIEESFTFQGDSLPSVPRYNITRLNLREQRPGHKGMGADVSIVVNNDFPLQLTVPPVAVDVLVDGCLESDKHIMVGTAETASLHIQPKTDVEVNVTGRVDTLPEALTATCPGSSKSPLDSLLGNYMHGQDAQIYVSCCNFPDPETPAWAHDLLKDITVPVPLPSHEMGKLIRNFSFANVHFSLPDPFAEPGTPEAAPKISAVVKVDINIPNEMNFPLDVNRVKADADIFYHGKLLGTLALKKWQKANSTRIDAHGGDGPSLLVESDIRNAPINIKDDDVFSEVVQALIFGNKGLTMKVKASVSVRVDTPMGGFAVREIPAEGVVPVKPIGSGNGEHGGLPHNISSLAPQVGNLSIIETTRTSMTIQAIVNVTNPTNYSATVPYFNINILVNKTIVGQAVAKDLHIHPGNNTNLVVQTLWDPYTHSGEKGKEVGRQLLSQYISGYNVSITLQAHNATLPSQPALGAILSKYPLTVGAPHLSGPKNPTDDPDKPDDGKTHFIRGATMHILSSTALFTLASPFSSTIMYITSLNATAFYEGHPSGKILYELPFAVPPGLSETPRLPVDWSFGSVGYEAIRKALGGTLRLSAFAEVGIRIGSWREEVWYKGGSIGAQVRL
;
A
#
# COMPACT_ATOMS: atom_id res chain seq x y z
N MET A 1 20.20 -90.80 28.83
CA MET A 1 19.57 -89.50 29.16
C MET A 1 20.52 -88.29 29.01
N LEU A 2 21.82 -88.40 29.32
CA LEU A 2 22.78 -87.28 29.21
C LEU A 2 23.13 -86.82 27.78
N CYS A 3 23.08 -87.70 26.76
CA CYS A 3 23.40 -87.31 25.37
C CYS A 3 22.32 -86.47 24.66
N PHE A 4 21.06 -86.52 25.12
CA PHE A 4 19.96 -85.73 24.53
C PHE A 4 19.86 -84.31 25.12
N LEU A 5 20.23 -84.13 26.39
CA LEU A 5 20.32 -82.80 27.03
C LEU A 5 21.48 -81.95 26.47
N ALA A 6 22.50 -82.59 25.90
CA ALA A 6 23.64 -81.92 25.28
C ALA A 6 23.26 -81.20 23.97
N THR A 7 22.34 -81.75 23.17
CA THR A 7 21.95 -81.14 21.88
C THR A 7 21.03 -79.92 22.07
N GLU A 8 20.08 -79.97 23.01
CA GLU A 8 19.23 -78.81 23.34
C GLU A 8 20.04 -77.66 23.96
N GLY A 9 20.95 -77.96 24.89
CA GLY A 9 21.79 -76.95 25.53
C GLY A 9 22.78 -76.25 24.58
N ILE A 10 23.27 -76.95 23.55
CA ILE A 10 24.15 -76.36 22.53
C ILE A 10 23.35 -75.45 21.57
N GLY A 11 22.13 -75.85 21.20
CA GLY A 11 21.23 -75.00 20.40
C GLY A 11 20.84 -73.72 21.15
N GLU A 12 20.45 -73.83 22.42
CA GLU A 12 20.11 -72.67 23.27
C GLU A 12 21.31 -71.72 23.44
N TYR A 13 22.54 -72.25 23.52
CA TYR A 13 23.74 -71.42 23.57
C TYR A 13 24.01 -70.70 22.24
N ALA A 14 23.93 -71.39 21.10
CA ALA A 14 24.21 -70.80 19.80
C ALA A 14 23.26 -69.64 19.46
N MET A 15 21.98 -69.78 19.82
CA MET A 15 20.99 -68.71 19.63
C MET A 15 21.23 -67.51 20.57
N GLN A 16 21.58 -67.75 21.83
CA GLN A 16 21.74 -66.66 22.80
C GLN A 16 23.11 -65.96 22.74
N ALA A 17 24.15 -66.66 22.29
CA ALA A 17 25.53 -66.15 22.28
C ALA A 17 25.90 -65.48 20.95
N ALA A 18 25.24 -65.79 19.83
CA ALA A 18 25.57 -65.19 18.54
C ALA A 18 25.30 -63.68 18.55
N ASP A 19 26.30 -62.89 18.15
CA ASP A 19 26.20 -61.44 17.96
C ASP A 19 26.77 -61.08 16.59
N PHE A 20 25.98 -60.38 15.77
CA PHE A 20 26.42 -59.89 14.48
C PHE A 20 26.25 -58.37 14.43
N LYS A 21 27.36 -57.65 14.19
CA LYS A 21 27.37 -56.19 14.07
C LYS A 21 27.65 -55.81 12.62
N PRO A 22 26.66 -55.31 11.86
CA PRO A 22 26.90 -54.85 10.50
C PRO A 22 27.82 -53.62 10.53
N THR A 23 28.81 -53.60 9.65
CA THR A 23 29.79 -52.51 9.52
C THR A 23 29.58 -51.71 8.24
N LYS A 24 29.18 -52.38 7.15
CA LYS A 24 28.84 -51.76 5.88
C LYS A 24 27.75 -52.57 5.17
N LEU A 25 26.77 -51.87 4.61
CA LEU A 25 25.76 -52.46 3.74
C LEU A 25 25.75 -51.64 2.45
N SER A 26 26.18 -52.25 1.35
CA SER A 26 26.29 -51.56 0.06
C SER A 26 25.43 -52.23 -1.00
N LEU A 27 24.66 -51.44 -1.73
CA LEU A 27 23.94 -51.90 -2.90
C LEU A 27 24.94 -52.04 -4.05
N ASP A 28 25.15 -53.26 -4.54
CA ASP A 28 26.10 -53.57 -5.62
C ASP A 28 25.47 -53.25 -6.97
N SER A 29 24.29 -53.82 -7.24
CA SER A 29 23.54 -53.59 -8.47
C SER A 29 22.04 -53.82 -8.29
N LEU A 30 21.24 -53.14 -9.10
CA LEU A 30 19.85 -53.51 -9.34
C LEU A 30 19.84 -54.68 -10.35
N THR A 31 19.09 -55.74 -10.06
CA THR A 31 18.90 -56.89 -10.96
C THR A 31 17.49 -56.87 -11.54
N ASP A 32 17.22 -57.71 -12.53
CA ASP A 32 15.89 -57.80 -13.17
C ASP A 32 14.77 -58.17 -12.17
N THR A 33 15.11 -58.87 -11.09
CA THR A 33 14.15 -59.41 -10.12
C THR A 33 14.28 -58.82 -8.71
N GLY A 34 15.29 -57.98 -8.45
CA GLY A 34 15.53 -57.45 -7.11
C GLY A 34 16.86 -56.70 -7.00
N VAL A 35 17.53 -56.84 -5.87
CA VAL A 35 18.73 -56.08 -5.54
C VAL A 35 19.84 -57.03 -5.09
N ARG A 36 21.07 -56.82 -5.58
CA ARG A 36 22.26 -57.43 -5.02
C ARG A 36 22.86 -56.50 -3.98
N VAL A 37 22.97 -56.99 -2.74
CA VAL A 37 23.49 -56.24 -1.60
C VAL A 37 24.74 -56.93 -1.07
N GLN A 38 25.83 -56.20 -0.95
CA GLN A 38 27.01 -56.64 -0.20
C GLN A 38 26.82 -56.29 1.28
N VAL A 39 26.95 -57.30 2.13
CA VAL A 39 26.85 -57.18 3.58
C VAL A 39 28.21 -57.48 4.18
N GLU A 40 28.76 -56.52 4.93
CA GLU A 40 30.00 -56.66 5.70
C GLU A 40 29.70 -56.47 7.19
N GLY A 41 30.24 -57.32 8.05
CA GLY A 41 30.02 -57.21 9.49
C GLY A 41 30.85 -58.16 10.33
N ASP A 42 30.86 -57.89 11.62
CA ASP A 42 31.65 -58.63 12.61
C ASP A 42 30.75 -59.60 13.37
N PHE A 43 31.03 -60.88 13.22
CA PHE A 43 30.36 -61.96 13.96
C PHE A 43 31.18 -62.34 15.19
N THR A 44 30.58 -62.34 16.38
CA THR A 44 31.23 -62.78 17.63
C THR A 44 30.29 -63.66 18.43
N MET A 45 30.82 -64.73 19.03
CA MET A 45 30.10 -65.50 20.04
C MET A 45 30.36 -64.92 21.43
N ASP A 46 29.35 -64.33 22.06
CA ASP A 46 29.42 -63.77 23.41
C ASP A 46 28.60 -64.60 24.42
N ALA A 47 29.30 -65.50 25.10
CA ALA A 47 28.72 -66.33 26.16
C ALA A 47 28.19 -65.53 27.35
N SER A 48 28.55 -64.25 27.52
CA SER A 48 28.02 -63.43 28.62
C SER A 48 26.52 -63.15 28.46
N LYS A 49 26.00 -63.16 27.23
CA LYS A 49 24.57 -63.01 26.89
C LYS A 49 23.70 -64.21 27.28
N VAL A 50 24.31 -65.36 27.55
CA VAL A 50 23.61 -66.61 27.88
C VAL A 50 23.18 -66.61 29.35
N LYS A 51 21.86 -66.66 29.60
CA LYS A 51 21.27 -66.50 30.94
C LYS A 51 21.56 -67.66 31.89
N LYS A 52 21.52 -68.90 31.39
CA LYS A 52 21.72 -70.11 32.22
C LYS A 52 23.20 -70.48 32.31
N LYS A 53 23.74 -70.57 33.53
CA LYS A 53 25.16 -70.94 33.77
C LYS A 53 25.52 -72.32 33.23
N SER A 54 24.59 -73.29 33.29
CA SER A 54 24.79 -74.64 32.74
C SER A 54 24.94 -74.59 31.22
N VAL A 55 23.99 -73.96 30.52
CA VAL A 55 24.01 -73.75 29.05
C VAL A 55 25.26 -72.99 28.61
N ARG A 56 25.64 -71.96 29.36
CA ARG A 56 26.87 -71.18 29.11
C ARG A 56 28.15 -72.02 29.19
N ASN A 57 28.27 -72.85 30.22
CA ASN A 57 29.45 -73.69 30.42
C ASN A 57 29.52 -74.83 29.40
N PHE A 58 28.40 -75.48 29.12
CA PHE A 58 28.32 -76.53 28.09
C PHE A 58 28.58 -75.96 26.69
N GLY A 59 28.02 -74.80 26.37
CA GLY A 59 28.23 -74.14 25.08
C GLY A 59 29.65 -73.63 24.88
N ARG A 60 30.31 -73.08 25.91
CA ARG A 60 31.75 -72.75 25.87
C ARG A 60 32.61 -73.97 25.62
N PHE A 61 32.28 -75.11 26.24
CA PHE A 61 32.99 -76.37 26.02
C PHE A 61 32.75 -76.90 24.61
N GLY A 62 31.50 -76.89 24.14
CA GLY A 62 31.12 -77.32 22.78
C GLY A 62 31.79 -76.49 21.69
N THR A 63 31.79 -75.16 21.83
CA THR A 63 32.46 -74.24 20.89
C THR A 63 33.98 -74.21 21.00
N TRP A 64 34.56 -74.72 22.10
CA TRP A 64 36.01 -74.93 22.18
C TRP A 64 36.44 -76.12 21.32
N ILE A 65 35.60 -77.16 21.24
CA ILE A 65 35.80 -78.35 20.39
C ILE A 65 35.45 -78.03 18.93
N ALA A 66 34.24 -77.54 18.68
CA ALA A 66 33.78 -77.11 17.36
C ALA A 66 34.24 -75.67 17.14
N ARG A 67 35.36 -75.49 16.44
CA ARG A 67 36.00 -74.16 16.28
C ARG A 67 35.31 -73.27 15.26
N GLU A 68 34.67 -73.86 14.27
CA GLU A 68 34.09 -73.18 13.11
C GLU A 68 32.74 -73.79 12.77
N ALA A 69 31.79 -72.95 12.35
CA ALA A 69 30.53 -73.37 11.76
C ALA A 69 30.38 -72.71 10.39
N GLU A 70 29.83 -73.46 9.45
CA GLU A 70 29.51 -73.01 8.11
C GLU A 70 28.00 -73.19 7.89
N THR A 71 27.33 -72.11 7.48
CA THR A 71 25.95 -72.18 7.00
C THR A 71 25.95 -72.60 5.54
N GLY A 72 24.94 -73.35 5.11
CA GLY A 72 24.65 -73.54 3.69
C GLY A 72 23.91 -72.33 3.10
N PRO A 73 23.72 -72.27 1.78
CA PRO A 73 22.84 -71.29 1.16
C PRO A 73 21.45 -71.37 1.77
N ALA A 74 20.88 -70.22 2.13
CA ALA A 74 19.59 -70.12 2.79
C ALA A 74 18.75 -69.00 2.19
N GLU A 75 17.43 -69.23 2.14
CA GLU A 75 16.46 -68.20 1.79
C GLU A 75 15.79 -67.71 3.08
N VAL A 76 15.82 -66.40 3.28
CA VAL A 76 15.21 -65.73 4.43
C VAL A 76 13.98 -64.97 3.95
N ASP A 77 12.80 -65.44 4.31
CA ASP A 77 11.55 -64.72 4.08
C ASP A 77 11.31 -63.74 5.23
N VAL A 78 11.08 -62.47 4.90
CA VAL A 78 10.78 -61.42 5.87
C VAL A 78 9.30 -61.08 5.77
N TYR A 79 8.58 -61.16 6.89
CA TYR A 79 7.16 -60.86 7.01
C TYR A 79 6.89 -59.67 7.91
N LEU A 80 5.79 -58.97 7.64
CA LEU A 80 5.27 -57.82 8.38
C LEU A 80 3.98 -58.22 9.12
N PRO A 81 4.04 -58.58 10.40
CA PRO A 81 2.87 -59.03 11.15
C PRO A 81 1.77 -57.97 11.26
N GLU A 82 2.13 -56.68 11.35
CA GLU A 82 1.19 -55.56 11.45
C GLU A 82 0.40 -55.30 10.14
N TYR A 83 0.86 -55.85 9.03
CA TYR A 83 0.25 -55.71 7.71
C TYR A 83 -0.20 -57.08 7.20
N ASP A 84 -1.09 -57.77 7.93
CA ASP A 84 -1.67 -59.07 7.55
C ASP A 84 -0.65 -60.16 7.17
N MET A 85 0.50 -60.19 7.88
CA MET A 85 1.60 -61.12 7.59
C MET A 85 2.10 -61.03 6.14
N VAL A 86 2.04 -59.85 5.53
CA VAL A 86 2.59 -59.59 4.20
C VAL A 86 4.08 -59.93 4.17
N ARG A 87 4.50 -60.67 3.15
CA ARG A 87 5.93 -60.89 2.88
C ARG A 87 6.54 -59.61 2.34
N ALA A 88 7.45 -59.00 3.09
CA ALA A 88 8.19 -57.80 2.70
C ALA A 88 9.26 -58.09 1.64
N GLY A 89 9.84 -59.30 1.65
CA GLY A 89 10.81 -59.73 0.66
C GLY A 89 11.47 -61.05 1.05
N THR A 90 12.30 -61.57 0.14
CA THR A 90 13.08 -62.79 0.31
C THR A 90 14.55 -62.49 0.06
N ALA A 91 15.42 -62.80 1.03
CA ALA A 91 16.86 -62.63 0.91
C ALA A 91 17.55 -63.98 0.73
N LYS A 92 18.24 -64.17 -0.41
CA LYS A 92 19.07 -65.33 -0.72
C LYS A 92 20.48 -65.07 -0.21
N ILE A 93 20.86 -65.76 0.86
CA ILE A 93 22.13 -65.61 1.56
C ILE A 93 23.03 -66.80 1.20
N PRO A 94 24.29 -66.59 0.78
CA PRO A 94 25.23 -67.67 0.51
C PRO A 94 25.68 -68.36 1.81
N GLY A 95 26.41 -69.46 1.68
CA GLY A 95 27.01 -70.11 2.84
C GLY A 95 28.05 -69.22 3.52
N ILE A 96 27.96 -69.07 4.84
CA ILE A 96 28.81 -68.19 5.64
C ILE A 96 29.58 -69.03 6.64
N LYS A 97 30.90 -68.87 6.64
CA LYS A 97 31.80 -69.55 7.57
C LYS A 97 32.28 -68.61 8.67
N VAL A 98 32.03 -68.98 9.92
CA VAL A 98 32.35 -68.16 11.10
C VAL A 98 33.06 -68.95 12.19
N ASN A 99 33.93 -68.27 12.95
CA ASN A 99 34.51 -68.83 14.17
C ASN A 99 33.49 -68.75 15.30
N ILE A 100 33.16 -69.88 15.91
CA ILE A 100 32.14 -69.95 16.97
C ILE A 100 32.74 -70.01 18.37
N ARG A 101 34.08 -69.90 18.52
CA ARG A 101 34.71 -69.83 19.84
C ARG A 101 34.29 -68.56 20.55
N ASN A 102 33.93 -68.72 21.83
CA ASN A 102 33.58 -67.59 22.68
C ASN A 102 34.65 -66.48 22.64
N GLY A 103 34.22 -65.24 22.41
CA GLY A 103 35.05 -64.04 22.37
C GLY A 103 35.89 -63.86 21.10
N HIS A 104 35.79 -64.74 20.11
CA HIS A 104 36.46 -64.54 18.81
C HIS A 104 35.53 -63.83 17.84
N THR A 105 36.04 -62.76 17.22
CA THR A 105 35.35 -62.01 16.19
C THR A 105 35.82 -62.47 14.81
N THR A 106 34.88 -62.79 13.93
CA THR A 106 35.13 -63.09 12.50
C THR A 106 34.52 -61.98 11.67
N HIS A 107 35.32 -61.34 10.83
CA HIS A 107 34.81 -60.40 9.85
C HIS A 107 34.24 -61.18 8.67
N VAL A 108 32.99 -60.89 8.31
CA VAL A 108 32.24 -61.59 7.27
C VAL A 108 31.87 -60.59 6.19
N SER A 109 32.11 -60.94 4.93
CA SER A 109 31.68 -60.17 3.75
C SER A 109 31.05 -61.12 2.73
N PHE A 110 29.80 -60.88 2.35
CA PHE A 110 29.08 -61.69 1.36
C PHE A 110 28.09 -60.85 0.54
N PHE A 111 27.71 -61.38 -0.62
CA PHE A 111 26.63 -60.81 -1.44
C PHE A 111 25.33 -61.58 -1.22
N ALA A 112 24.27 -60.88 -0.83
CA ALA A 112 22.92 -61.40 -0.77
C ALA A 112 22.10 -60.87 -1.95
N HIS A 113 21.21 -61.71 -2.50
CA HIS A 113 20.21 -61.25 -3.48
C HIS A 113 18.89 -61.10 -2.76
N VAL A 114 18.33 -59.89 -2.77
CA VAL A 114 17.10 -59.55 -2.07
C VAL A 114 16.02 -59.26 -3.10
N GLU A 115 14.94 -60.01 -3.05
CA GLU A 115 13.77 -59.85 -3.91
C GLU A 115 12.65 -59.19 -3.10
N PRO A 116 12.08 -58.06 -3.56
CA PRO A 116 10.98 -57.40 -2.85
C PRO A 116 9.71 -58.25 -2.88
N GLY A 117 8.87 -58.07 -1.86
CA GLY A 117 7.54 -58.66 -1.77
C GLY A 117 6.51 -57.97 -2.69
N GLN A 118 5.23 -58.14 -2.37
CA GLN A 118 4.16 -57.48 -3.14
C GLN A 118 4.21 -55.95 -2.97
N PHE A 119 4.38 -55.24 -4.09
CA PHE A 119 4.56 -53.79 -4.10
C PHE A 119 3.40 -53.02 -3.48
N SER A 120 2.14 -53.41 -3.75
CA SER A 120 0.95 -52.74 -3.19
C SER A 120 0.97 -52.69 -1.66
N SER A 121 1.49 -53.74 -1.03
CA SER A 121 1.51 -53.87 0.43
C SER A 121 2.71 -53.16 1.05
N LEU A 122 3.87 -53.18 0.38
CA LEU A 122 5.05 -52.41 0.78
C LEU A 122 4.81 -50.89 0.69
N ARG A 123 4.02 -50.43 -0.29
CA ARG A 123 3.63 -49.03 -0.44
C ARG A 123 2.86 -48.50 0.78
N ASN A 124 1.95 -49.29 1.36
CA ASN A 124 1.20 -48.87 2.55
C ASN A 124 2.14 -48.60 3.73
N VAL A 125 3.14 -49.46 3.92
CA VAL A 125 4.18 -49.29 4.95
C VAL A 125 4.98 -48.01 4.70
N ALA A 126 5.40 -47.78 3.45
CA ALA A 126 6.15 -46.59 3.08
C ALA A 126 5.35 -45.30 3.30
N ASN A 127 4.07 -45.29 2.93
CA ASN A 127 3.17 -44.15 3.16
C ASN A 127 2.95 -43.88 4.66
N ASP A 128 2.68 -44.92 5.46
CA ASP A 128 2.52 -44.76 6.91
C ASP A 128 3.81 -44.26 7.59
N TRP A 129 4.97 -44.66 7.06
CA TRP A 129 6.27 -44.16 7.51
C TRP A 129 6.49 -42.68 7.13
N MET A 130 6.23 -42.30 5.88
CA MET A 130 6.37 -40.91 5.41
C MET A 130 5.39 -39.95 6.09
N ASP A 131 4.16 -40.40 6.36
CA ASP A 131 3.14 -39.63 7.09
C ASP A 131 3.42 -39.54 8.59
N GLY A 132 4.46 -40.22 9.10
CA GLY A 132 4.78 -40.29 10.53
C GLY A 132 3.75 -41.07 11.36
N ARG A 133 2.88 -41.87 10.72
CA ARG A 133 1.85 -42.70 11.38
C ARG A 133 2.40 -44.01 11.91
N LEU A 134 3.57 -44.44 11.42
CA LEU A 134 4.25 -45.67 11.84
C LEU A 134 4.97 -45.48 13.19
N SER A 135 4.33 -45.89 14.29
CA SER A 135 4.90 -45.82 15.65
C SER A 135 5.73 -47.05 16.05
N GLN A 136 5.49 -48.18 15.40
CA GLN A 136 6.17 -49.45 15.61
C GLN A 136 6.08 -50.29 14.33
N ILE A 137 7.14 -51.02 14.01
CA ILE A 137 7.12 -52.06 12.98
C ILE A 137 7.80 -53.33 13.50
N ARG A 138 7.18 -54.50 13.30
CA ARG A 138 7.80 -55.79 13.57
C ARG A 138 8.16 -56.46 12.25
N LEU A 139 9.39 -56.93 12.16
CA LEU A 139 9.87 -57.77 11.07
C LEU A 139 10.01 -59.19 11.60
N LYS A 140 9.28 -60.14 11.02
CA LYS A 140 9.45 -61.56 11.32
C LYS A 140 10.26 -62.21 10.21
N GLY A 141 11.53 -62.47 10.46
CA GLY A 141 12.39 -63.25 9.57
C GLY A 141 12.19 -64.74 9.83
N LYS A 142 12.01 -65.51 8.75
CA LYS A 142 11.95 -66.97 8.79
C LYS A 142 12.91 -67.54 7.76
N ALA A 143 13.78 -68.44 8.20
CA ALA A 143 14.75 -69.09 7.33
C ALA A 143 15.01 -70.53 7.76
N ASP A 144 15.17 -71.42 6.78
CA ASP A 144 15.68 -72.78 7.01
C ASP A 144 17.17 -72.80 6.65
N VAL A 145 18.03 -72.84 7.67
CA VAL A 145 19.48 -72.69 7.51
C VAL A 145 20.15 -74.06 7.67
N PRO A 146 20.80 -74.59 6.62
CA PRO A 146 21.63 -75.79 6.74
C PRO A 146 22.89 -75.45 7.54
N LEU A 147 23.26 -76.29 8.51
CA LEU A 147 24.46 -76.10 9.33
C LEU A 147 25.45 -77.24 9.14
N GLN A 148 26.74 -76.90 9.03
CA GLN A 148 27.82 -77.86 8.94
C GLN A 148 29.01 -77.39 9.80
N SER A 149 29.71 -78.32 10.45
CA SER A 149 30.94 -78.05 11.21
C SER A 149 32.03 -79.00 10.70
N GLY A 150 32.91 -78.50 9.83
CA GLY A 150 33.92 -79.32 9.15
C GLY A 150 33.27 -80.40 8.27
N LEU A 151 33.59 -81.67 8.52
CA LEU A 151 33.03 -82.82 7.77
C LEU A 151 31.66 -83.30 8.31
N ILE A 152 31.17 -82.73 9.42
CA ILE A 152 29.96 -83.19 10.10
C ILE A 152 28.79 -82.25 9.75
N ARG A 153 27.78 -82.78 9.05
CA ARG A 153 26.52 -82.08 8.78
C ARG A 153 25.65 -82.08 10.05
N LEU A 154 25.26 -80.91 10.51
CA LEU A 154 24.49 -80.71 11.74
C LEU A 154 22.97 -80.66 11.48
N GLY A 155 22.55 -80.83 10.22
CA GLY A 155 21.14 -80.75 9.79
C GLY A 155 20.73 -79.33 9.40
N SER A 156 19.44 -79.15 9.07
CA SER A 156 18.85 -77.82 8.87
C SER A 156 18.11 -77.39 10.13
N GLN A 157 18.25 -76.12 10.50
CA GLN A 157 17.47 -75.53 11.58
C GLN A 157 16.62 -74.38 11.03
N THR A 158 15.34 -74.42 11.38
CA THR A 158 14.43 -73.31 11.15
C THR A 158 14.70 -72.23 12.18
N ILE A 159 15.16 -71.07 11.73
CA ILE A 159 15.36 -69.88 12.55
C ILE A 159 14.18 -68.95 12.27
N GLU A 160 13.38 -68.71 13.30
CA GLU A 160 12.34 -67.67 13.29
C GLU A 160 12.73 -66.61 14.31
N GLU A 161 13.01 -65.41 13.84
CA GLU A 161 13.32 -64.27 14.69
C GLU A 161 12.41 -63.10 14.38
N SER A 162 12.01 -62.38 15.44
CA SER A 162 11.18 -61.20 15.32
C SER A 162 11.92 -59.98 15.82
N PHE A 163 12.18 -59.02 14.94
CA PHE A 163 12.78 -57.75 15.26
C PHE A 163 11.68 -56.72 15.38
N THR A 164 11.61 -56.01 16.51
CA THR A 164 10.64 -54.93 16.69
C THR A 164 11.40 -53.62 16.77
N PHE A 165 11.05 -52.68 15.90
CA PHE A 165 11.57 -51.32 15.91
C PHE A 165 10.47 -50.39 16.48
N GLN A 166 10.82 -49.63 17.50
CA GLN A 166 9.96 -48.68 18.23
C GLN A 166 10.74 -47.41 18.57
N GLY A 167 10.05 -46.25 18.56
CA GLY A 167 10.64 -44.97 18.93
C GLY A 167 11.91 -44.65 18.14
N ASP A 168 13.00 -44.29 18.82
CA ASP A 168 14.28 -43.88 18.21
C ASP A 168 14.98 -44.98 17.38
N SER A 169 14.52 -46.23 17.46
CA SER A 169 15.06 -47.34 16.64
C SER A 169 14.39 -47.45 15.26
N LEU A 170 13.30 -46.73 15.02
CA LEU A 170 12.73 -46.57 13.68
C LEU A 170 13.60 -45.58 12.89
N PRO A 171 14.00 -45.92 11.65
CA PRO A 171 14.61 -44.95 10.75
C PRO A 171 13.72 -43.71 10.66
N SER A 172 14.22 -42.52 10.99
CA SER A 172 13.49 -41.28 10.70
C SER A 172 13.71 -40.89 9.25
N VAL A 173 12.75 -40.17 8.65
CA VAL A 173 12.98 -39.51 7.36
C VAL A 173 14.20 -38.58 7.50
N PRO A 174 15.18 -38.67 6.59
CA PRO A 174 16.38 -37.85 6.64
C PRO A 174 16.03 -36.36 6.77
N ARG A 175 16.68 -35.67 7.70
CA ARG A 175 16.56 -34.21 7.78
C ARG A 175 17.31 -33.60 6.60
N TYR A 176 16.73 -32.57 6.00
CA TYR A 176 17.37 -31.85 4.91
C TYR A 176 17.36 -30.35 5.16
N ASN A 177 18.28 -29.65 4.51
CA ASN A 177 18.36 -28.19 4.53
C ASN A 177 18.59 -27.66 3.11
N ILE A 178 17.83 -26.65 2.72
CA ILE A 178 17.99 -25.98 1.42
C ILE A 178 19.07 -24.91 1.59
N THR A 179 20.23 -25.11 0.97
CA THR A 179 21.38 -24.20 1.09
C THR A 179 21.35 -23.10 0.04
N ARG A 180 20.71 -23.35 -1.11
CA ARG A 180 20.61 -22.38 -2.20
C ARG A 180 19.31 -22.57 -2.99
N LEU A 181 18.66 -21.46 -3.32
CA LEU A 181 17.52 -21.39 -4.23
C LEU A 181 17.76 -20.25 -5.23
N ASN A 182 17.64 -20.55 -6.52
CA ASN A 182 17.75 -19.55 -7.58
C ASN A 182 16.63 -19.75 -8.60
N LEU A 183 15.73 -18.77 -8.71
CA LEU A 183 14.66 -18.73 -9.70
C LEU A 183 15.10 -17.86 -10.86
N ARG A 184 15.11 -18.43 -12.06
CA ARG A 184 15.58 -17.76 -13.28
C ARG A 184 14.67 -18.05 -14.46
N GLU A 185 14.86 -17.32 -15.55
CA GLU A 185 14.27 -17.71 -16.84
C GLU A 185 14.83 -19.07 -17.29
N GLN A 186 13.96 -19.91 -17.86
CA GLN A 186 14.39 -21.21 -18.38
C GLN A 186 15.42 -21.03 -19.51
N ARG A 187 15.16 -20.07 -20.41
CA ARG A 187 16.11 -19.55 -21.40
C ARG A 187 15.85 -18.06 -21.58
N PRO A 188 16.90 -17.23 -21.76
CA PRO A 188 16.73 -15.80 -22.02
C PRO A 188 15.71 -15.54 -23.15
N GLY A 189 14.67 -14.77 -22.85
CA GLY A 189 13.64 -14.36 -23.83
C GLY A 189 12.67 -15.46 -24.30
N HIS A 190 12.64 -16.63 -23.64
CA HIS A 190 11.64 -17.68 -23.89
C HIS A 190 10.65 -17.76 -22.72
N LYS A 191 9.44 -18.26 -23.00
CA LYS A 191 8.43 -18.49 -21.96
C LYS A 191 8.85 -19.68 -21.08
N GLY A 192 8.68 -19.52 -19.77
CA GLY A 192 9.00 -20.51 -18.75
C GLY A 192 10.07 -20.10 -17.76
N MET A 193 10.03 -20.70 -16.57
CA MET A 193 10.99 -20.51 -15.49
C MET A 193 11.78 -21.79 -15.19
N GLY A 194 13.00 -21.59 -14.73
CA GLY A 194 13.85 -22.61 -14.14
C GLY A 194 14.10 -22.31 -12.66
N ALA A 195 14.23 -23.36 -11.86
CA ALA A 195 14.59 -23.26 -10.45
C ALA A 195 15.81 -24.14 -10.20
N ASP A 196 16.91 -23.56 -9.75
CA ASP A 196 18.08 -24.33 -9.32
C ASP A 196 18.08 -24.39 -7.78
N VAL A 197 18.03 -25.59 -7.21
CA VAL A 197 17.96 -25.83 -5.77
C VAL A 197 19.12 -26.71 -5.34
N SER A 198 19.83 -26.31 -4.29
CA SER A 198 20.84 -27.15 -3.63
C SER A 198 20.34 -27.53 -2.24
N ILE A 199 20.31 -28.83 -1.97
CA ILE A 199 19.78 -29.42 -0.75
C ILE A 199 20.87 -30.28 -0.11
N VAL A 200 21.07 -30.14 1.20
CA VAL A 200 21.94 -31.04 1.97
C VAL A 200 21.05 -31.97 2.78
N VAL A 201 21.16 -33.28 2.53
CA VAL A 201 20.41 -34.32 3.22
C VAL A 201 21.34 -35.02 4.21
N ASN A 202 20.97 -35.03 5.48
CA ASN A 202 21.74 -35.70 6.52
C ASN A 202 21.55 -37.22 6.41
N ASN A 203 22.66 -37.95 6.27
CA ASN A 203 22.64 -39.40 6.13
C ASN A 203 23.26 -40.09 7.36
N ASP A 204 22.41 -40.52 8.29
CA ASP A 204 22.83 -41.29 9.46
C ASP A 204 23.02 -42.79 9.18
N PHE A 205 22.72 -43.26 7.96
CA PHE A 205 22.67 -44.67 7.63
C PHE A 205 24.04 -45.22 7.17
N PRO A 206 24.38 -46.48 7.53
CA PRO A 206 25.57 -47.16 7.04
C PRO A 206 25.39 -47.72 5.61
N LEU A 207 24.66 -46.98 4.77
CA LEU A 207 24.29 -47.37 3.41
C LEU A 207 25.25 -46.73 2.40
N GLN A 208 25.75 -47.53 1.46
CA GLN A 208 26.37 -47.02 0.23
C GLN A 208 25.46 -47.34 -0.96
N LEU A 209 25.03 -46.31 -1.68
CA LEU A 209 24.07 -46.42 -2.79
C LEU A 209 24.37 -45.38 -3.87
N THR A 210 24.29 -45.78 -5.14
CA THR A 210 24.24 -44.81 -6.24
C THR A 210 22.81 -44.76 -6.78
N VAL A 211 22.17 -43.59 -6.67
CA VAL A 211 20.81 -43.37 -7.19
C VAL A 211 20.96 -42.77 -8.60
N PRO A 212 20.30 -43.33 -9.62
CA PRO A 212 20.29 -42.75 -10.96
C PRO A 212 19.56 -41.39 -10.96
N PRO A 213 19.71 -40.58 -12.02
CA PRO A 213 18.93 -39.36 -12.19
C PRO A 213 17.42 -39.64 -12.05
N VAL A 214 16.70 -38.82 -11.29
CA VAL A 214 15.25 -38.96 -11.09
C VAL A 214 14.55 -37.71 -11.56
N ALA A 215 13.50 -37.88 -12.38
CA ALA A 215 12.59 -36.81 -12.78
C ALA A 215 11.27 -36.96 -12.03
N VAL A 216 10.82 -35.91 -11.37
CA VAL A 216 9.60 -35.86 -10.55
C VAL A 216 8.65 -34.77 -11.03
N ASP A 217 7.37 -34.97 -10.80
CA ASP A 217 6.34 -33.96 -11.04
C ASP A 217 6.13 -33.13 -9.78
N VAL A 218 6.13 -31.81 -9.92
CA VAL A 218 5.87 -30.86 -8.85
C VAL A 218 4.41 -30.43 -8.91
N LEU A 219 3.69 -30.67 -7.83
CA LEU A 219 2.25 -30.44 -7.69
C LEU A 219 1.98 -29.45 -6.55
N VAL A 220 0.87 -28.73 -6.64
CA VAL A 220 0.37 -27.79 -5.62
C VAL A 220 -1.09 -28.10 -5.31
N ASP A 221 -1.54 -27.84 -4.09
CA ASP A 221 -2.94 -28.03 -3.70
C ASP A 221 -3.91 -27.26 -4.62
N GLY A 222 -4.97 -27.93 -5.04
CA GLY A 222 -6.08 -27.34 -5.80
C GLY A 222 -7.23 -26.84 -4.92
N CYS A 223 -8.26 -26.27 -5.55
CA CYS A 223 -9.45 -25.74 -4.84
C CYS A 223 -10.47 -26.83 -4.44
N LEU A 224 -10.51 -27.95 -5.16
CA LEU A 224 -11.58 -28.95 -5.10
C LEU A 224 -10.97 -30.34 -4.86
N GLU A 225 -11.70 -31.20 -4.14
CA GLU A 225 -11.31 -32.62 -3.93
C GLU A 225 -11.15 -33.40 -5.24
N SER A 226 -11.85 -33.01 -6.31
CA SER A 226 -11.73 -33.63 -7.64
C SER A 226 -10.41 -33.33 -8.35
N ASP A 227 -9.70 -32.28 -7.93
CA ASP A 227 -8.41 -31.85 -8.49
C ASP A 227 -7.48 -31.43 -7.35
N LYS A 228 -7.24 -32.39 -6.44
CA LYS A 228 -6.55 -32.15 -5.17
C LYS A 228 -5.12 -31.63 -5.37
N HIS A 229 -4.42 -32.11 -6.39
CA HIS A 229 -3.04 -31.70 -6.67
C HIS A 229 -2.88 -31.34 -8.15
N ILE A 230 -2.57 -30.07 -8.41
CA ILE A 230 -2.40 -29.51 -9.75
C ILE A 230 -0.91 -29.50 -10.11
N MET A 231 -0.56 -30.10 -11.26
CA MET A 231 0.82 -30.13 -11.75
C MET A 231 1.29 -28.75 -12.20
N VAL A 232 2.41 -28.29 -11.65
CA VAL A 232 3.00 -26.97 -11.93
C VAL A 232 4.21 -27.09 -12.86
N GLY A 233 5.00 -28.15 -12.72
CA GLY A 233 6.21 -28.35 -13.51
C GLY A 233 6.92 -29.65 -13.16
N THR A 234 8.12 -29.82 -13.69
CA THR A 234 8.96 -30.99 -13.44
C THR A 234 10.24 -30.58 -12.72
N ALA A 235 10.82 -31.49 -11.95
CA ALA A 235 12.13 -31.31 -11.34
C ALA A 235 13.00 -32.54 -11.56
N GLU A 236 14.29 -32.32 -11.82
CA GLU A 236 15.23 -33.38 -12.16
C GLU A 236 16.47 -33.29 -11.27
N THR A 237 16.98 -34.45 -10.86
CA THR A 237 18.24 -34.58 -10.13
C THR A 237 19.32 -35.23 -10.99
N ALA A 238 20.58 -34.91 -10.73
CA ALA A 238 21.70 -35.68 -11.26
C ALA A 238 21.85 -37.02 -10.51
N SER A 239 22.70 -37.92 -11.00
CA SER A 239 23.03 -39.14 -10.27
C SER A 239 23.65 -38.80 -8.91
N LEU A 240 23.14 -39.44 -7.85
CA LEU A 240 23.55 -39.19 -6.47
C LEU A 240 24.39 -40.35 -5.96
N HIS A 241 25.57 -40.06 -5.43
CA HIS A 241 26.42 -41.05 -4.78
C HIS A 241 26.34 -40.90 -3.26
N ILE A 242 25.63 -41.82 -2.63
CA ILE A 242 25.39 -41.85 -1.18
C ILE A 242 26.49 -42.69 -0.54
N GLN A 243 27.22 -42.08 0.40
CA GLN A 243 28.25 -42.75 1.19
C GLN A 243 27.77 -42.98 2.63
N PRO A 244 28.23 -44.06 3.30
CA PRO A 244 27.85 -44.34 4.67
C PRO A 244 28.15 -43.16 5.61
N LYS A 245 27.17 -42.79 6.45
CA LYS A 245 27.30 -41.77 7.51
C LYS A 245 27.84 -40.42 7.03
N THR A 246 27.57 -40.06 5.77
CA THR A 246 28.09 -38.85 5.13
C THR A 246 26.95 -38.10 4.46
N ASP A 247 26.80 -36.81 4.79
CA ASP A 247 25.79 -35.93 4.22
C ASP A 247 25.85 -35.90 2.69
N VAL A 248 24.67 -35.86 2.06
CA VAL A 248 24.52 -35.90 0.61
C VAL A 248 24.08 -34.54 0.11
N GLU A 249 24.87 -33.95 -0.79
CA GLU A 249 24.48 -32.74 -1.51
C GLU A 249 23.70 -33.11 -2.78
N VAL A 250 22.46 -32.64 -2.85
CA VAL A 250 21.52 -32.90 -3.92
C VAL A 250 21.27 -31.60 -4.68
N ASN A 251 21.65 -31.58 -5.95
CA ASN A 251 21.33 -30.48 -6.84
C ASN A 251 20.12 -30.85 -7.70
N VAL A 252 19.09 -30.03 -7.62
CA VAL A 252 17.81 -30.20 -8.29
C VAL A 252 17.61 -29.07 -9.28
N THR A 253 17.22 -29.41 -10.51
CA THR A 253 16.82 -28.43 -11.53
C THR A 253 15.34 -28.58 -11.83
N GLY A 254 14.55 -27.60 -11.42
CA GLY A 254 13.12 -27.48 -11.71
C GLY A 254 12.84 -26.68 -12.98
N ARG A 255 11.75 -27.01 -13.67
CA ARG A 255 11.29 -26.35 -14.89
C ARG A 255 9.76 -26.18 -14.87
N VAL A 256 9.32 -24.96 -15.15
CA VAL A 256 7.90 -24.60 -15.29
C VAL A 256 7.72 -23.90 -16.63
N ASP A 257 7.08 -24.55 -17.59
CA ASP A 257 6.92 -23.97 -18.94
C ASP A 257 5.81 -22.91 -18.97
N THR A 258 4.61 -23.26 -18.50
CA THR A 258 3.45 -22.35 -18.42
C THR A 258 2.61 -22.67 -17.20
N LEU A 259 2.07 -21.65 -16.53
CA LEU A 259 1.15 -21.86 -15.42
C LEU A 259 -0.20 -22.41 -15.93
N PRO A 260 -0.68 -23.56 -15.40
CA PRO A 260 -2.01 -24.05 -15.68
C PRO A 260 -3.10 -23.04 -15.30
N GLU A 261 -4.17 -22.97 -16.09
CA GLU A 261 -5.29 -22.08 -15.80
C GLU A 261 -5.91 -22.38 -14.42
N ALA A 262 -5.96 -23.67 -14.03
CA ALA A 262 -6.47 -24.12 -12.74
C ALA A 262 -5.74 -23.50 -11.52
N LEU A 263 -4.45 -23.17 -11.62
CA LEU A 263 -3.70 -22.50 -10.55
C LEU A 263 -4.02 -21.02 -10.42
N THR A 264 -4.48 -20.38 -11.49
CA THR A 264 -4.72 -18.94 -11.56
C THR A 264 -6.22 -18.59 -11.52
N ALA A 265 -7.08 -19.56 -11.77
CA ALA A 265 -8.52 -19.45 -11.67
C ALA A 265 -8.96 -19.23 -10.22
N THR A 266 -9.98 -18.41 -10.02
CA THR A 266 -10.51 -18.12 -8.68
C THR A 266 -11.27 -19.33 -8.14
N CYS A 267 -10.98 -19.75 -6.90
CA CYS A 267 -11.66 -20.87 -6.27
C CYS A 267 -13.15 -20.58 -6.02
N PRO A 268 -14.04 -21.58 -6.14
CA PRO A 268 -15.47 -21.42 -5.83
C PRO A 268 -15.68 -20.88 -4.41
N GLY A 269 -16.46 -19.81 -4.27
CA GLY A 269 -16.78 -19.19 -2.97
C GLY A 269 -15.66 -18.33 -2.36
N SER A 270 -14.51 -18.20 -3.03
CA SER A 270 -13.40 -17.34 -2.60
C SER A 270 -13.06 -16.30 -3.67
N SER A 271 -12.28 -15.28 -3.30
CA SER A 271 -11.66 -14.37 -4.27
C SER A 271 -10.22 -14.77 -4.60
N LYS A 272 -9.72 -15.86 -4.02
CA LYS A 272 -8.34 -16.35 -4.17
C LYS A 272 -8.27 -17.53 -5.13
N SER A 273 -7.19 -17.61 -5.90
CA SER A 273 -6.77 -18.80 -6.64
C SER A 273 -5.90 -19.73 -5.77
N PRO A 274 -5.62 -20.98 -6.20
CA PRO A 274 -4.62 -21.83 -5.55
C PRO A 274 -3.26 -21.14 -5.43
N LEU A 275 -2.81 -20.47 -6.50
CA LEU A 275 -1.55 -19.73 -6.50
C LEU A 275 -1.58 -18.52 -5.56
N ASP A 276 -2.69 -17.79 -5.49
CA ASP A 276 -2.86 -16.70 -4.50
C ASP A 276 -2.72 -17.21 -3.06
N SER A 277 -3.23 -18.42 -2.79
CA SER A 277 -3.19 -19.01 -1.45
C SER A 277 -1.78 -19.51 -1.10
N LEU A 278 -1.10 -20.16 -2.06
CA LEU A 278 0.29 -20.58 -1.92
C LEU A 278 1.23 -19.39 -1.66
N LEU A 279 1.17 -18.38 -2.52
CA LEU A 279 1.97 -17.16 -2.40
C LEU A 279 1.57 -16.36 -1.16
N GLY A 280 0.28 -16.30 -0.86
CA GLY A 280 -0.25 -15.65 0.34
C GLY A 280 0.37 -16.24 1.60
N ASN A 281 0.32 -17.56 1.77
CA ASN A 281 0.91 -18.24 2.93
C ASN A 281 2.41 -17.97 3.02
N TYR A 282 3.14 -18.11 1.89
CA TYR A 282 4.57 -17.82 1.83
C TYR A 282 4.91 -16.40 2.28
N MET A 283 4.19 -15.38 1.75
CA MET A 283 4.40 -13.97 2.11
C MET A 283 4.09 -13.65 3.57
N HIS A 284 3.16 -14.38 4.19
CA HIS A 284 2.78 -14.22 5.60
C HIS A 284 3.70 -15.00 6.56
N GLY A 285 4.77 -15.62 6.08
CA GLY A 285 5.64 -16.45 6.93
C GLY A 285 4.97 -17.73 7.40
N GLN A 286 3.96 -18.22 6.66
CA GLN A 286 3.31 -19.51 6.90
C GLN A 286 3.92 -20.53 5.95
N ASP A 287 4.32 -21.68 6.49
CA ASP A 287 4.90 -22.75 5.68
C ASP A 287 3.88 -23.22 4.64
N ALA A 288 4.27 -23.09 3.38
CA ALA A 288 3.50 -23.59 2.26
C ALA A 288 3.93 -25.04 1.99
N GLN A 289 3.01 -25.89 1.53
CA GLN A 289 3.35 -27.25 1.13
C GLN A 289 3.27 -27.36 -0.38
N ILE A 290 4.30 -27.97 -0.96
CA ILE A 290 4.27 -28.48 -2.32
C ILE A 290 4.31 -30.00 -2.26
N TYR A 291 3.84 -30.66 -3.29
CA TYR A 291 3.84 -32.12 -3.36
C TYR A 291 4.71 -32.57 -4.51
N VAL A 292 5.54 -33.55 -4.25
CA VAL A 292 6.41 -34.14 -5.26
C VAL A 292 5.90 -35.54 -5.53
N SER A 293 5.45 -35.78 -6.76
CA SER A 293 5.02 -37.10 -7.20
C SER A 293 6.11 -37.75 -8.03
N CYS A 294 6.52 -38.95 -7.64
CA CYS A 294 7.54 -39.74 -8.31
C CYS A 294 6.91 -40.66 -9.37
N CYS A 295 7.58 -41.04 -10.45
CA CYS A 295 8.67 -40.39 -11.20
C CYS A 295 8.80 -41.11 -12.55
N ASN A 296 9.34 -40.41 -13.56
CA ASN A 296 9.82 -41.05 -14.78
C ASN A 296 11.34 -41.22 -14.64
N PHE A 297 11.88 -42.43 -14.89
CA PHE A 297 13.33 -42.66 -14.85
C PHE A 297 13.91 -42.38 -16.23
N PRO A 298 14.76 -41.34 -16.39
CA PRO A 298 15.34 -41.02 -17.70
C PRO A 298 16.33 -42.08 -18.17
N ASP A 299 16.88 -42.87 -17.24
CA ASP A 299 17.87 -43.91 -17.51
C ASP A 299 17.19 -45.23 -17.95
N PRO A 300 17.40 -45.67 -19.21
CA PRO A 300 16.81 -46.89 -19.73
C PRO A 300 17.36 -48.18 -19.06
N GLU A 301 18.45 -48.12 -18.30
CA GLU A 301 19.00 -49.27 -17.57
C GLU A 301 18.27 -49.53 -16.23
N THR A 302 17.33 -48.67 -15.82
CA THR A 302 16.57 -48.84 -14.57
C THR A 302 15.52 -49.96 -14.72
N PRO A 303 15.52 -51.02 -13.89
CA PRO A 303 14.54 -52.10 -13.99
C PRO A 303 13.10 -51.65 -13.75
N ALA A 304 12.15 -52.24 -14.48
CA ALA A 304 10.72 -51.88 -14.41
C ALA A 304 10.11 -52.00 -13.00
N TRP A 305 10.59 -52.96 -12.19
CA TRP A 305 10.10 -53.15 -10.83
C TRP A 305 10.43 -51.97 -9.90
N ALA A 306 11.55 -51.26 -10.14
CA ALA A 306 11.94 -50.09 -9.35
C ALA A 306 11.02 -48.90 -9.65
N HIS A 307 10.63 -48.75 -10.93
CA HIS A 307 9.61 -47.79 -11.34
C HIS A 307 8.26 -48.10 -10.69
N ASP A 308 7.82 -49.36 -10.72
CA ASP A 308 6.54 -49.75 -10.12
C ASP A 308 6.52 -49.66 -8.60
N LEU A 309 7.66 -49.73 -7.91
CA LEU A 309 7.71 -49.49 -6.46
C LEU A 309 7.46 -48.02 -6.11
N LEU A 310 8.02 -47.10 -6.90
CA LEU A 310 8.01 -45.66 -6.63
C LEU A 310 6.82 -44.92 -7.26
N LYS A 311 6.13 -45.57 -8.20
CA LYS A 311 4.90 -45.08 -8.81
C LYS A 311 3.81 -44.82 -7.77
N ASP A 312 3.13 -43.69 -7.90
CA ASP A 312 2.03 -43.21 -7.04
C ASP A 312 2.46 -42.75 -5.63
N ILE A 313 3.76 -42.65 -5.37
CA ILE A 313 4.26 -42.03 -4.13
C ILE A 313 4.27 -40.50 -4.29
N THR A 314 3.47 -39.83 -3.46
CA THR A 314 3.43 -38.36 -3.37
C THR A 314 3.99 -37.94 -2.01
N VAL A 315 5.06 -37.14 -2.03
CA VAL A 315 5.73 -36.66 -0.83
C VAL A 315 5.39 -35.19 -0.61
N PRO A 316 4.81 -34.82 0.55
CA PRO A 316 4.67 -33.42 0.91
C PRO A 316 6.04 -32.84 1.28
N VAL A 317 6.42 -31.76 0.61
CA VAL A 317 7.67 -31.03 0.85
C VAL A 317 7.31 -29.64 1.37
N PRO A 318 7.65 -29.31 2.62
CA PRO A 318 7.48 -27.95 3.12
C PRO A 318 8.38 -27.00 2.33
N LEU A 319 7.78 -25.94 1.78
CA LEU A 319 8.48 -24.79 1.24
C LEU A 319 8.77 -23.84 2.41
N PRO A 320 10.04 -23.70 2.84
CA PRO A 320 10.38 -22.87 3.99
C PRO A 320 9.89 -21.45 3.75
N SER A 321 9.06 -20.97 4.65
CA SER A 321 8.51 -19.63 4.54
C SER A 321 9.56 -18.58 4.91
N HIS A 322 9.56 -17.48 4.17
CA HIS A 322 10.28 -16.28 4.55
C HIS A 322 9.25 -15.22 4.89
N GLU A 323 9.23 -14.77 6.15
CA GLU A 323 8.45 -13.60 6.53
C GLU A 323 8.99 -12.43 5.68
N MET A 324 8.21 -12.01 4.69
CA MET A 324 8.58 -10.90 3.80
C MET A 324 8.36 -9.59 4.56
N GLY A 325 9.09 -9.42 5.66
CA GLY A 325 9.03 -8.27 6.54
C GLY A 325 9.43 -7.01 5.79
N LYS A 326 8.50 -6.05 5.74
CA LYS A 326 8.65 -4.73 5.10
C LYS A 326 9.15 -4.82 3.64
N LEU A 327 8.41 -5.56 2.81
CA LEU A 327 8.53 -5.49 1.35
C LEU A 327 8.57 -4.04 0.86
N ILE A 328 7.73 -3.17 1.43
CA ILE A 328 7.67 -1.76 1.06
C ILE A 328 8.78 -0.99 1.79
N ARG A 329 9.83 -0.59 1.05
CA ARG A 329 10.90 0.30 1.53
C ARG A 329 10.40 1.72 1.73
N ASN A 330 9.70 2.23 0.72
CA ASN A 330 9.27 3.61 0.68
C ASN A 330 7.93 3.75 -0.07
N PHE A 331 7.15 4.72 0.35
CA PHE A 331 5.85 5.04 -0.21
C PHE A 331 5.69 6.55 -0.29
N SER A 332 5.41 7.07 -1.48
CA SER A 332 5.25 8.50 -1.70
C SER A 332 4.13 8.82 -2.70
N PHE A 333 3.61 10.04 -2.60
CA PHE A 333 2.64 10.60 -3.53
C PHE A 333 3.26 11.77 -4.30
N ALA A 334 2.98 11.86 -5.60
CA ALA A 334 3.29 13.01 -6.44
C ALA A 334 2.01 13.49 -7.15
N ASN A 335 2.00 14.76 -7.58
CA ASN A 335 0.91 15.37 -8.35
C ASN A 335 -0.48 15.17 -7.72
N VAL A 336 -0.60 15.44 -6.41
CA VAL A 336 -1.86 15.24 -5.69
C VAL A 336 -2.87 16.33 -6.07
N HIS A 337 -4.06 15.90 -6.46
CA HIS A 337 -5.22 16.72 -6.78
C HIS A 337 -6.41 16.28 -5.91
N PHE A 338 -7.02 17.24 -5.22
CA PHE A 338 -8.23 17.04 -4.44
C PHE A 338 -9.44 17.56 -5.21
N SER A 339 -10.45 16.72 -5.40
CA SER A 339 -11.74 17.14 -5.95
C SER A 339 -12.74 17.16 -4.81
N LEU A 340 -13.28 18.34 -4.48
CA LEU A 340 -14.36 18.44 -3.51
C LEU A 340 -15.64 17.79 -4.07
N PRO A 341 -16.51 17.28 -3.20
CA PRO A 341 -17.71 16.56 -3.62
C PRO A 341 -18.68 17.44 -4.38
N ASP A 342 -19.58 16.80 -5.13
CA ASP A 342 -20.72 17.48 -5.75
C ASP A 342 -21.56 18.15 -4.65
N PRO A 343 -21.87 19.46 -4.76
CA PRO A 343 -22.62 20.19 -3.73
C PRO A 343 -24.05 19.67 -3.53
N PHE A 344 -24.62 18.94 -4.50
CA PHE A 344 -25.97 18.41 -4.45
C PHE A 344 -26.03 16.89 -4.31
N ALA A 345 -24.90 16.22 -4.10
CA ALA A 345 -24.88 14.78 -3.86
C ALA A 345 -25.54 14.42 -2.52
N GLU A 346 -26.27 13.30 -2.52
CA GLU A 346 -26.89 12.78 -1.31
C GLU A 346 -25.82 12.34 -0.29
N PRO A 347 -25.96 12.70 1.00
CA PRO A 347 -25.02 12.27 2.04
C PRO A 347 -24.81 10.76 2.06
N GLY A 348 -23.56 10.32 2.16
CA GLY A 348 -23.20 8.89 2.18
C GLY A 348 -22.98 8.24 0.82
N THR A 349 -23.21 8.96 -0.29
CA THR A 349 -22.87 8.50 -1.65
C THR A 349 -21.39 8.75 -1.99
N PRO A 350 -20.79 7.99 -2.94
CA PRO A 350 -19.43 8.27 -3.44
C PRO A 350 -19.25 9.67 -4.04
N GLU A 351 -20.33 10.28 -4.52
CA GLU A 351 -20.37 11.64 -5.08
C GLU A 351 -20.29 12.72 -3.99
N ALA A 352 -20.79 12.41 -2.78
CA ALA A 352 -20.70 13.27 -1.60
C ALA A 352 -19.34 13.16 -0.87
N ALA A 353 -18.49 12.21 -1.28
CA ALA A 353 -17.15 12.04 -0.73
C ALA A 353 -16.11 12.90 -1.49
N PRO A 354 -15.13 13.51 -0.79
CA PRO A 354 -13.97 14.10 -1.46
C PRO A 354 -13.20 13.03 -2.23
N LYS A 355 -12.68 13.38 -3.39
CA LYS A 355 -11.92 12.47 -4.26
C LYS A 355 -10.46 12.90 -4.34
N ILE A 356 -9.56 11.93 -4.40
CA ILE A 356 -8.12 12.15 -4.57
C ILE A 356 -7.66 11.57 -5.90
N SER A 357 -6.85 12.34 -6.61
CA SER A 357 -6.03 11.84 -7.73
C SER A 357 -4.57 12.08 -7.40
N ALA A 358 -3.71 11.10 -7.63
CA ALA A 358 -2.29 11.20 -7.33
C ALA A 358 -1.50 10.14 -8.10
N VAL A 359 -0.22 10.39 -8.31
CA VAL A 359 0.75 9.38 -8.73
C VAL A 359 1.32 8.75 -7.46
N VAL A 360 1.08 7.45 -7.27
CA VAL A 360 1.65 6.68 -6.15
C VAL A 360 2.94 6.05 -6.63
N LYS A 361 4.00 6.20 -5.83
CA LYS A 361 5.28 5.53 -6.05
C LYS A 361 5.62 4.66 -4.85
N VAL A 362 5.82 3.37 -5.09
CA VAL A 362 6.12 2.36 -4.07
C VAL A 362 7.41 1.66 -4.43
N ASP A 363 8.37 1.65 -3.52
CA ASP A 363 9.63 0.92 -3.69
C ASP A 363 9.54 -0.40 -2.91
N ILE A 364 9.65 -1.53 -3.62
CA ILE A 364 9.43 -2.88 -3.09
C ILE A 364 10.72 -3.69 -3.15
N ASN A 365 11.16 -4.26 -2.03
CA ASN A 365 12.24 -5.23 -1.97
C ASN A 365 11.91 -6.50 -2.77
N ILE A 366 12.79 -6.89 -3.69
CA ILE A 366 12.74 -8.21 -4.33
C ILE A 366 13.77 -9.12 -3.66
N PRO A 367 13.40 -10.35 -3.25
CA PRO A 367 14.35 -11.35 -2.77
C PRO A 367 15.45 -11.64 -3.80
N ASN A 368 16.67 -11.90 -3.33
CA ASN A 368 17.82 -12.14 -4.21
C ASN A 368 17.66 -13.41 -5.05
N GLU A 369 16.82 -14.35 -4.59
CA GLU A 369 16.49 -15.61 -5.24
C GLU A 369 15.65 -15.40 -6.51
N MET A 370 14.99 -14.24 -6.68
CA MET A 370 14.15 -13.91 -7.83
C MET A 370 14.95 -13.15 -8.91
N ASN A 371 15.58 -13.92 -9.80
CA ASN A 371 16.42 -13.42 -10.89
C ASN A 371 15.74 -13.58 -12.26
N PHE A 372 14.54 -13.00 -12.40
CA PHE A 372 13.77 -12.97 -13.64
C PHE A 372 13.02 -11.63 -13.77
N PRO A 373 12.62 -11.21 -14.99
CA PRO A 373 11.85 -9.98 -15.18
C PRO A 373 10.46 -10.11 -14.54
N LEU A 374 10.10 -9.11 -13.76
CA LEU A 374 8.87 -9.04 -12.99
C LEU A 374 8.22 -7.69 -13.26
N ASP A 375 7.07 -7.68 -13.95
CA ASP A 375 6.39 -6.46 -14.34
C ASP A 375 5.02 -6.30 -13.67
N VAL A 376 4.81 -5.21 -12.94
CA VAL A 376 3.52 -4.84 -12.34
C VAL A 376 2.80 -3.87 -13.26
N ASN A 377 1.74 -4.35 -13.92
CA ASN A 377 1.00 -3.58 -14.92
C ASN A 377 -0.33 -2.99 -14.38
N ARG A 378 -0.85 -3.53 -13.27
CA ARG A 378 -2.09 -3.05 -12.63
C ARG A 378 -2.05 -3.21 -11.13
N VAL A 379 -2.67 -2.26 -10.43
CA VAL A 379 -2.78 -2.25 -8.97
C VAL A 379 -4.23 -2.00 -8.56
N LYS A 380 -4.64 -2.66 -7.49
CA LYS A 380 -5.91 -2.47 -6.80
C LYS A 380 -5.58 -2.37 -5.30
N ALA A 381 -6.22 -1.50 -4.55
CA ALA A 381 -5.94 -1.38 -3.11
C ALA A 381 -7.16 -0.91 -2.32
N ASP A 382 -7.30 -1.44 -1.13
CA ASP A 382 -8.24 -0.96 -0.11
C ASP A 382 -7.41 -0.52 1.10
N ALA A 383 -7.63 0.70 1.60
CA ALA A 383 -6.78 1.32 2.59
C ALA A 383 -7.57 2.04 3.68
N ASP A 384 -7.13 1.86 4.92
CA ASP A 384 -7.57 2.58 6.11
C ASP A 384 -6.52 3.64 6.47
N ILE A 385 -6.99 4.88 6.62
CA ILE A 385 -6.16 6.03 6.92
C ILE A 385 -6.38 6.41 8.39
N PHE A 386 -5.29 6.48 9.15
CA PHE A 386 -5.30 6.80 10.57
C PHE A 386 -4.54 8.10 10.85
N TYR A 387 -5.06 8.89 11.78
CA TYR A 387 -4.39 10.05 12.35
C TYR A 387 -4.35 9.92 13.87
N HIS A 388 -3.16 10.01 14.47
CA HIS A 388 -2.92 9.74 15.91
C HIS A 388 -3.57 8.43 16.43
N GLY A 389 -3.58 7.39 15.59
CA GLY A 389 -4.15 6.08 15.93
C GLY A 389 -5.68 5.97 15.80
N LYS A 390 -6.38 7.07 15.49
CA LYS A 390 -7.83 7.07 15.21
C LYS A 390 -8.08 6.92 13.71
N LEU A 391 -9.12 6.16 13.34
CA LEU A 391 -9.50 5.95 11.94
C LEU A 391 -10.11 7.24 11.39
N LEU A 392 -9.41 7.88 10.45
CA LEU A 392 -9.87 9.10 9.76
C LEU A 392 -10.89 8.74 8.66
N GLY A 393 -10.53 7.77 7.84
CA GLY A 393 -11.33 7.42 6.67
C GLY A 393 -10.78 6.22 5.92
N THR A 394 -11.54 5.75 4.94
CA THR A 394 -11.17 4.61 4.11
C THR A 394 -11.12 5.01 2.64
N LEU A 395 -10.16 4.46 1.91
CA LEU A 395 -9.97 4.62 0.48
C LEU A 395 -10.13 3.25 -0.17
N ALA A 396 -11.10 3.13 -1.09
CA ALA A 396 -11.42 1.87 -1.74
C ALA A 396 -11.21 2.00 -3.27
N LEU A 397 -10.10 1.46 -3.79
CA LEU A 397 -9.86 1.36 -5.23
C LEU A 397 -10.48 0.05 -5.74
N LYS A 398 -11.80 0.05 -5.92
CA LYS A 398 -12.52 -1.16 -6.38
C LYS A 398 -12.10 -1.62 -7.78
N LYS A 399 -11.62 -0.70 -8.63
CA LYS A 399 -11.22 -0.96 -10.01
C LYS A 399 -9.69 -1.04 -10.12
N TRP A 400 -9.21 -1.95 -10.96
CA TRP A 400 -7.79 -2.03 -11.34
C TRP A 400 -7.33 -0.71 -11.96
N GLN A 401 -6.32 -0.10 -11.34
CA GLN A 401 -5.61 1.07 -11.85
C GLN A 401 -4.43 0.63 -12.70
N LYS A 402 -4.08 1.42 -13.72
CA LYS A 402 -2.88 1.18 -14.51
C LYS A 402 -1.65 1.43 -13.62
N ALA A 403 -0.65 0.58 -13.74
CA ALA A 403 0.63 0.73 -13.09
C ALA A 403 1.77 0.39 -14.06
N ASN A 404 2.95 0.90 -13.76
CA ASN A 404 4.20 0.52 -14.39
C ASN A 404 5.19 0.17 -13.29
N SER A 405 6.08 -0.79 -13.56
CA SER A 405 7.19 -1.11 -12.67
C SER A 405 8.52 -0.83 -13.32
N THR A 406 9.53 -0.56 -12.51
CA THR A 406 10.92 -0.46 -12.95
C THR A 406 11.80 -1.16 -11.93
N ARG A 407 12.56 -2.16 -12.38
CA ARG A 407 13.53 -2.84 -11.51
C ARG A 407 14.72 -1.92 -11.27
N ILE A 408 15.15 -1.84 -10.03
CA ILE A 408 16.34 -1.12 -9.58
C ILE A 408 17.32 -2.19 -9.10
N ASP A 409 18.46 -2.29 -9.77
CA ASP A 409 19.48 -3.26 -9.41
C ASP A 409 20.13 -2.92 -8.07
N ALA A 410 20.66 -3.94 -7.41
CA ALA A 410 21.33 -3.79 -6.12
C ALA A 410 22.55 -2.86 -6.26
N HIS A 411 22.65 -1.85 -5.40
CA HIS A 411 23.80 -0.97 -5.29
C HIS A 411 24.26 -0.91 -3.83
N GLY A 412 25.47 -1.39 -3.53
CA GLY A 412 26.00 -1.43 -2.16
C GLY A 412 25.50 -2.64 -1.36
N GLY A 413 25.08 -2.41 -0.11
CA GLY A 413 24.59 -3.45 0.81
C GLY A 413 23.09 -3.76 0.70
N ASP A 414 22.36 -3.01 -0.13
CA ASP A 414 20.91 -3.17 -0.32
C ASP A 414 20.61 -4.08 -1.51
N GLY A 415 19.71 -5.06 -1.31
CA GLY A 415 19.23 -5.96 -2.37
C GLY A 415 18.43 -5.25 -3.48
N PRO A 416 18.13 -5.94 -4.59
CA PRO A 416 17.38 -5.38 -5.71
C PRO A 416 15.96 -4.96 -5.28
N SER A 417 15.43 -3.94 -5.94
CA SER A 417 14.08 -3.44 -5.65
C SER A 417 13.25 -3.19 -6.91
N LEU A 418 11.95 -3.01 -6.72
CA LEU A 418 10.96 -2.75 -7.75
C LEU A 418 10.23 -1.45 -7.42
N LEU A 419 10.47 -0.42 -8.22
CA LEU A 419 9.70 0.81 -8.15
C LEU A 419 8.41 0.62 -8.93
N VAL A 420 7.28 0.58 -8.24
CA VAL A 420 5.94 0.51 -8.83
C VAL A 420 5.30 1.90 -8.78
N GLU A 421 4.91 2.40 -9.95
CA GLU A 421 4.23 3.67 -10.12
C GLU A 421 2.78 3.43 -10.60
N SER A 422 1.79 4.03 -9.94
CA SER A 422 0.39 3.91 -10.33
C SER A 422 -0.33 5.25 -10.27
N ASP A 423 -1.07 5.54 -11.35
CA ASP A 423 -1.94 6.72 -11.43
C ASP A 423 -3.30 6.41 -10.79
N ILE A 424 -3.54 6.99 -9.61
CA ILE A 424 -4.85 6.98 -8.99
C ILE A 424 -5.65 8.17 -9.53
N ARG A 425 -6.86 7.90 -10.03
CA ARG A 425 -7.78 8.93 -10.54
C ARG A 425 -9.10 8.91 -9.79
N ASN A 426 -9.48 10.05 -9.23
CA ASN A 426 -10.77 10.32 -8.60
C ASN A 426 -11.20 9.24 -7.59
N ALA A 427 -10.26 8.76 -6.78
CA ALA A 427 -10.55 7.77 -5.74
C ALA A 427 -11.32 8.43 -4.60
N PRO A 428 -12.54 7.98 -4.26
CA PRO A 428 -13.32 8.54 -3.17
C PRO A 428 -12.67 8.20 -1.83
N ILE A 429 -12.54 9.19 -0.95
CA ILE A 429 -12.12 9.03 0.44
C ILE A 429 -13.39 9.10 1.30
N ASN A 430 -13.76 7.97 1.90
CA ASN A 430 -14.90 7.90 2.79
C ASN A 430 -14.47 8.30 4.20
N ILE A 431 -14.83 9.51 4.63
CA ILE A 431 -14.56 9.98 5.99
C ILE A 431 -15.39 9.16 6.98
N LYS A 432 -14.75 8.59 8.00
CA LYS A 432 -15.39 7.77 9.03
C LYS A 432 -15.57 8.50 10.35
N ASP A 433 -14.72 9.48 10.62
CA ASP A 433 -14.73 10.28 11.83
C ASP A 433 -14.55 11.75 11.45
N ASP A 434 -15.65 12.50 11.55
CA ASP A 434 -15.69 13.93 11.19
C ASP A 434 -14.88 14.79 12.16
N ASP A 435 -14.73 14.38 13.42
CA ASP A 435 -13.93 15.09 14.43
C ASP A 435 -12.44 14.95 14.11
N VAL A 436 -12.00 13.72 13.78
CA VAL A 436 -10.61 13.46 13.35
C VAL A 436 -10.31 14.16 12.03
N PHE A 437 -11.25 14.14 11.08
CA PHE A 437 -11.11 14.91 9.84
C PHE A 437 -10.99 16.40 10.13
N SER A 438 -11.75 16.91 11.09
CA SER A 438 -11.67 18.30 11.51
C SER A 438 -10.31 18.67 12.08
N GLU A 439 -9.75 17.82 12.95
CA GLU A 439 -8.40 18.00 13.50
C GLU A 439 -7.33 17.99 12.38
N VAL A 440 -7.46 17.08 11.41
CA VAL A 440 -6.53 16.97 10.27
C VAL A 440 -6.57 18.21 9.37
N VAL A 441 -7.76 18.66 9.00
CA VAL A 441 -7.94 19.89 8.18
C VAL A 441 -7.37 21.09 8.93
N GLN A 442 -7.64 21.21 10.23
CA GLN A 442 -7.09 22.28 11.05
C GLN A 442 -5.56 22.24 11.07
N ALA A 443 -4.96 21.08 11.28
CA ALA A 443 -3.51 20.93 11.29
C ALA A 443 -2.88 21.12 9.90
N LEU A 444 -3.60 20.82 8.81
CA LEU A 444 -3.16 21.09 7.45
C LEU A 444 -3.13 22.58 7.13
N ILE A 445 -4.21 23.30 7.46
CA ILE A 445 -4.37 24.72 7.09
C ILE A 445 -3.56 25.62 8.04
N PHE A 446 -3.49 25.27 9.32
CA PHE A 446 -2.97 26.16 10.38
C PHE A 446 -1.78 25.57 11.16
N GLY A 447 -1.39 24.33 10.89
CA GLY A 447 -0.25 23.70 11.54
C GLY A 447 1.08 24.19 10.99
N ASN A 448 2.08 24.29 11.86
CA ASN A 448 3.46 24.64 11.50
C ASN A 448 4.36 23.40 11.31
N LYS A 449 3.83 22.19 11.52
CA LYS A 449 4.55 20.92 11.42
C LYS A 449 3.86 20.01 10.41
N GLY A 450 4.67 19.22 9.70
CA GLY A 450 4.19 18.08 8.91
C GLY A 450 3.24 17.22 9.72
N LEU A 451 2.12 16.82 9.12
CA LEU A 451 1.25 15.80 9.70
C LEU A 451 1.75 14.43 9.28
N THR A 452 1.46 13.45 10.11
CA THR A 452 1.87 12.07 9.85
C THR A 452 0.62 11.21 9.84
N MET A 453 0.27 10.72 8.66
CA MET A 453 -0.86 9.81 8.49
C MET A 453 -0.34 8.38 8.41
N LYS A 454 -0.93 7.50 9.21
CA LYS A 454 -0.61 6.08 9.16
C LYS A 454 -1.61 5.40 8.23
N VAL A 455 -1.14 4.68 7.22
CA VAL A 455 -1.97 3.99 6.25
C VAL A 455 -1.77 2.49 6.41
N LYS A 456 -2.88 1.76 6.57
CA LYS A 456 -2.91 0.30 6.50
C LYS A 456 -3.70 -0.09 5.27
N ALA A 457 -3.12 -0.85 4.37
CA ALA A 457 -3.73 -1.21 3.10
C ALA A 457 -3.61 -2.70 2.81
N SER A 458 -4.59 -3.21 2.07
CA SER A 458 -4.56 -4.50 1.41
C SER A 458 -4.46 -4.26 -0.08
N VAL A 459 -3.33 -4.64 -0.67
CA VAL A 459 -2.97 -4.33 -2.06
C VAL A 459 -3.04 -5.61 -2.90
N SER A 460 -3.65 -5.51 -4.07
CA SER A 460 -3.62 -6.57 -5.07
C SER A 460 -2.92 -6.05 -6.32
N VAL A 461 -2.00 -6.83 -6.87
CA VAL A 461 -1.21 -6.46 -8.05
C VAL A 461 -1.40 -7.50 -9.15
N ARG A 462 -1.37 -7.06 -10.40
CA ARG A 462 -1.27 -7.95 -11.55
C ARG A 462 0.16 -7.91 -12.05
N VAL A 463 0.76 -9.08 -12.11
CA VAL A 463 2.17 -9.28 -12.40
C VAL A 463 2.30 -10.09 -13.68
N ASP A 464 3.13 -9.62 -14.60
CA ASP A 464 3.54 -10.37 -15.78
C ASP A 464 4.92 -10.99 -15.52
N THR A 465 5.03 -12.29 -15.79
CA THR A 465 6.27 -13.07 -15.63
C THR A 465 6.50 -13.92 -16.88
N PRO A 466 7.70 -14.50 -17.07
CA PRO A 466 7.98 -15.44 -18.16
C PRO A 466 7.04 -16.66 -18.20
N MET A 467 6.43 -17.06 -17.07
CA MET A 467 5.47 -18.17 -17.01
C MET A 467 4.03 -17.78 -17.39
N GLY A 468 3.78 -16.48 -17.58
CA GLY A 468 2.45 -15.92 -17.77
C GLY A 468 2.13 -14.80 -16.77
N GLY A 469 0.98 -14.15 -17.00
CA GLY A 469 0.49 -13.09 -16.12
C GLY A 469 -0.53 -13.60 -15.11
N PHE A 470 -0.33 -13.28 -13.83
CA PHE A 470 -1.23 -13.65 -12.74
C PHE A 470 -1.48 -12.45 -11.81
N ALA A 471 -2.49 -12.56 -10.95
CA ALA A 471 -2.73 -11.59 -9.90
C ALA A 471 -2.17 -12.14 -8.58
N VAL A 472 -1.59 -11.27 -7.76
CA VAL A 472 -1.27 -11.54 -6.36
C VAL A 472 -2.19 -10.65 -5.53
N ARG A 473 -3.04 -11.26 -4.72
CA ARG A 473 -4.09 -10.55 -3.97
C ARG A 473 -3.76 -10.43 -2.48
N GLU A 474 -4.36 -9.41 -1.85
CA GLU A 474 -4.32 -9.19 -0.40
C GLU A 474 -2.90 -9.09 0.21
N ILE A 475 -1.97 -8.45 -0.50
CA ILE A 475 -0.65 -8.13 0.04
C ILE A 475 -0.81 -7.08 1.14
N PRO A 476 -0.48 -7.39 2.41
CA PRO A 476 -0.57 -6.44 3.50
C PRO A 476 0.49 -5.34 3.33
N ALA A 477 0.06 -4.09 3.44
CA ALA A 477 0.92 -2.92 3.33
C ALA A 477 0.64 -1.98 4.50
N GLU A 478 1.68 -1.58 5.22
CA GLU A 478 1.57 -0.59 6.30
C GLU A 478 2.67 0.46 6.13
N GLY A 479 2.29 1.72 6.21
CA GLY A 479 3.19 2.82 5.95
C GLY A 479 2.79 4.09 6.67
N VAL A 480 3.73 5.02 6.72
CA VAL A 480 3.54 6.34 7.31
C VAL A 480 3.78 7.38 6.24
N VAL A 481 2.76 8.18 5.96
CA VAL A 481 2.76 9.21 4.92
C VAL A 481 2.90 10.57 5.60
N PRO A 482 4.01 11.29 5.40
CA PRO A 482 4.11 12.68 5.81
C PRO A 482 3.27 13.55 4.85
N VAL A 483 2.37 14.35 5.41
CA VAL A 483 1.61 15.36 4.68
C VAL A 483 2.12 16.72 5.09
N LYS A 484 2.50 17.56 4.11
CA LYS A 484 3.02 18.90 4.40
C LYS A 484 1.87 19.87 4.65
N PRO A 485 1.95 20.74 5.67
CA PRO A 485 0.93 21.74 5.91
C PRO A 485 0.99 22.83 4.84
N ILE A 486 -0.14 23.51 4.68
CA ILE A 486 -0.34 24.65 3.79
C ILE A 486 0.56 25.80 4.28
N GLY A 487 1.56 26.18 3.47
CA GLY A 487 2.47 27.29 3.77
C GLY A 487 3.90 26.91 4.18
N SER A 488 4.28 25.63 4.18
CA SER A 488 5.66 25.16 4.50
C SER A 488 6.67 25.30 3.35
N GLY A 489 6.56 26.37 2.55
CA GLY A 489 7.57 26.74 1.55
C GLY A 489 8.66 27.60 2.18
N ASN A 490 9.93 27.28 1.91
CA ASN A 490 11.09 28.12 2.26
C ASN A 490 11.04 29.44 1.47
N GLY A 491 10.21 30.38 1.89
CA GLY A 491 10.32 31.78 1.50
C GLY A 491 11.43 32.42 2.32
N GLU A 492 12.46 32.91 1.66
CA GLU A 492 13.72 33.45 2.19
C GLU A 492 13.60 34.73 3.04
N HIS A 493 12.41 35.08 3.53
CA HIS A 493 12.19 36.24 4.38
C HIS A 493 11.46 35.83 5.65
N GLY A 494 12.24 35.68 6.72
CA GLY A 494 11.74 35.41 8.05
C GLY A 494 10.76 36.50 8.52
N GLY A 495 9.57 36.07 8.94
CA GLY A 495 8.61 36.94 9.62
C GLY A 495 7.18 36.41 9.64
N LEU A 496 6.75 35.95 10.83
CA LEU A 496 5.37 35.77 11.31
C LEU A 496 4.59 34.52 10.84
N PRO A 497 3.72 33.96 11.72
CA PRO A 497 3.14 32.63 11.58
C PRO A 497 2.20 32.51 10.38
N HIS A 498 2.31 31.37 9.71
CA HIS A 498 1.51 30.90 8.58
C HIS A 498 0.01 31.01 8.86
N ASN A 499 -0.69 31.74 8.00
CA ASN A 499 -2.10 32.05 8.14
C ASN A 499 -2.75 32.03 6.75
N ILE A 500 -4.06 31.75 6.66
CA ILE A 500 -4.87 31.84 5.42
C ILE A 500 -4.65 33.18 4.68
N SER A 501 -4.15 34.21 5.39
CA SER A 501 -3.63 35.47 4.86
C SER A 501 -2.61 35.32 3.72
N SER A 502 -1.87 34.21 3.62
CA SER A 502 -0.93 33.94 2.52
C SER A 502 -1.63 33.71 1.18
N LEU A 503 -2.93 33.44 1.17
CA LEU A 503 -3.74 33.41 -0.05
C LEU A 503 -3.78 34.78 -0.74
N ALA A 504 -3.58 35.85 0.05
CA ALA A 504 -3.51 37.26 -0.37
C ALA A 504 -4.48 37.59 -1.52
N PRO A 505 -5.80 37.35 -1.36
CA PRO A 505 -6.75 37.53 -2.44
C PRO A 505 -6.74 38.98 -2.90
N GLN A 506 -6.43 39.20 -4.18
CA GLN A 506 -6.45 40.50 -4.81
C GLN A 506 -7.76 40.65 -5.59
N VAL A 507 -8.61 41.55 -5.13
CA VAL A 507 -9.88 41.85 -5.80
C VAL A 507 -9.59 42.88 -6.89
N GLY A 508 -9.80 42.48 -8.14
CA GLY A 508 -9.68 43.31 -9.33
C GLY A 508 -10.99 44.01 -9.67
N ASN A 509 -11.33 44.03 -10.96
CA ASN A 509 -12.52 44.71 -11.46
C ASN A 509 -13.81 44.18 -10.82
N LEU A 510 -14.67 45.12 -10.42
CA LEU A 510 -16.02 44.88 -9.93
C LEU A 510 -17.03 45.31 -11.00
N SER A 511 -18.07 44.51 -11.22
CA SER A 511 -19.19 44.86 -12.09
C SER A 511 -20.51 44.54 -11.40
N ILE A 512 -21.53 45.37 -11.62
CA ILE A 512 -22.88 45.12 -11.09
C ILE A 512 -23.67 44.37 -12.14
N ILE A 513 -24.15 43.17 -11.78
CA ILE A 513 -24.94 42.30 -12.67
C ILE A 513 -26.43 42.64 -12.55
N GLU A 514 -26.94 42.70 -11.31
CA GLU A 514 -28.37 42.84 -11.04
C GLU A 514 -28.60 43.67 -9.78
N THR A 515 -29.73 44.35 -9.70
CA THR A 515 -30.12 45.17 -8.54
C THR A 515 -31.60 44.99 -8.24
N THR A 516 -31.95 44.80 -6.97
CA THR A 516 -33.32 44.94 -6.45
C THR A 516 -33.46 46.26 -5.70
N ARG A 517 -34.57 46.51 -5.00
CA ARG A 517 -34.71 47.73 -4.18
C ARG A 517 -33.76 47.76 -2.97
N THR A 518 -33.36 46.61 -2.46
CA THR A 518 -32.58 46.48 -1.21
C THR A 518 -31.26 45.72 -1.39
N SER A 519 -31.08 45.02 -2.50
CA SER A 519 -29.89 44.20 -2.77
C SER A 519 -29.23 44.49 -4.12
N MET A 520 -27.94 44.15 -4.22
CA MET A 520 -27.14 44.23 -5.45
C MET A 520 -26.31 42.97 -5.62
N THR A 521 -26.29 42.43 -6.84
CA THR A 521 -25.42 41.32 -7.24
C THR A 521 -24.20 41.87 -7.97
N ILE A 522 -23.02 41.66 -7.39
CA ILE A 522 -21.73 42.17 -7.84
C ILE A 522 -20.88 41.00 -8.31
N GLN A 523 -20.31 41.07 -9.51
CA GLN A 523 -19.26 40.16 -9.95
C GLN A 523 -17.91 40.77 -9.64
N ALA A 524 -17.02 39.98 -9.06
CA ALA A 524 -15.64 40.34 -8.80
C ALA A 524 -14.71 39.36 -9.50
N ILE A 525 -13.63 39.89 -10.07
CA ILE A 525 -12.51 39.08 -10.54
C ILE A 525 -11.47 39.06 -9.42
N VAL A 526 -11.13 37.87 -8.93
CA VAL A 526 -10.21 37.68 -7.79
C VAL A 526 -8.99 36.88 -8.24
N ASN A 527 -7.80 37.33 -7.84
CA ASN A 527 -6.57 36.57 -7.98
C ASN A 527 -6.18 36.00 -6.61
N VAL A 528 -5.77 34.74 -6.56
CA VAL A 528 -5.41 34.04 -5.32
C VAL A 528 -4.12 33.27 -5.55
N THR A 529 -3.18 33.38 -4.60
CA THR A 529 -1.97 32.55 -4.63
C THR A 529 -2.16 31.31 -3.76
N ASN A 530 -2.12 30.12 -4.36
CA ASN A 530 -2.11 28.85 -3.64
C ASN A 530 -0.67 28.51 -3.24
N PRO A 531 -0.31 28.56 -1.94
CA PRO A 531 1.05 28.32 -1.49
C PRO A 531 1.41 26.81 -1.41
N THR A 532 0.48 25.91 -1.75
CA THR A 532 0.68 24.47 -1.64
C THR A 532 1.19 23.87 -2.95
N ASN A 533 1.79 22.67 -2.86
CA ASN A 533 2.06 21.81 -4.01
C ASN A 533 0.84 20.97 -4.43
N TYR A 534 -0.33 21.23 -3.83
CA TYR A 534 -1.57 20.52 -4.09
C TYR A 534 -2.49 21.35 -4.96
N SER A 535 -3.24 20.69 -5.84
CA SER A 535 -4.30 21.33 -6.61
C SER A 535 -5.67 20.93 -6.07
N ALA A 536 -6.67 21.79 -6.25
CA ALA A 536 -8.03 21.54 -5.81
C ALA A 536 -9.05 21.95 -6.87
N THR A 537 -10.09 21.12 -7.04
CA THR A 537 -11.31 21.51 -7.76
C THR A 537 -12.42 21.73 -6.73
N VAL A 538 -13.01 22.93 -6.72
CA VAL A 538 -14.07 23.35 -5.80
C VAL A 538 -15.32 23.70 -6.61
N PRO A 539 -16.29 22.78 -6.74
CA PRO A 539 -17.48 23.02 -7.56
C PRO A 539 -18.36 24.17 -7.05
N TYR A 540 -18.42 24.34 -5.73
CA TYR A 540 -19.21 25.39 -5.09
C TYR A 540 -18.55 25.82 -3.78
N PHE A 541 -18.54 27.12 -3.51
CA PHE A 541 -18.07 27.68 -2.24
C PHE A 541 -18.85 28.94 -1.89
N ASN A 542 -19.52 28.94 -0.75
CA ASN A 542 -20.26 30.11 -0.23
C ASN A 542 -19.60 30.68 1.02
N ILE A 543 -19.43 32.00 1.11
CA ILE A 543 -18.82 32.67 2.25
C ILE A 543 -19.59 33.94 2.61
N ASN A 544 -19.76 34.20 3.91
CA ASN A 544 -20.37 35.44 4.39
C ASN A 544 -19.37 36.59 4.33
N ILE A 545 -19.86 37.79 4.02
CA ILE A 545 -19.12 39.05 4.11
C ILE A 545 -19.64 39.82 5.33
N LEU A 546 -18.74 40.12 6.26
CA LEU A 546 -19.04 40.75 7.53
C LEU A 546 -18.31 42.08 7.69
N VAL A 547 -18.99 43.02 8.33
CA VAL A 547 -18.43 44.27 8.83
C VAL A 547 -18.85 44.41 10.29
N ASN A 548 -17.89 44.59 11.19
CA ASN A 548 -18.16 44.64 12.65
C ASN A 548 -19.04 43.48 13.14
N LYS A 549 -18.73 42.25 12.69
CA LYS A 549 -19.48 41.01 12.97
C LYS A 549 -20.94 41.00 12.48
N THR A 550 -21.33 41.95 11.63
CA THR A 550 -22.67 42.04 11.03
C THR A 550 -22.58 41.57 9.58
N ILE A 551 -23.47 40.67 9.16
CA ILE A 551 -23.45 40.12 7.79
C ILE A 551 -24.04 41.18 6.86
N VAL A 552 -23.25 41.63 5.90
CA VAL A 552 -23.65 42.63 4.90
C VAL A 552 -23.91 42.02 3.52
N GLY A 553 -23.48 40.77 3.32
CA GLY A 553 -23.68 40.04 2.07
C GLY A 553 -23.06 38.65 2.09
N GLN A 554 -23.14 37.97 0.96
CA GLN A 554 -22.57 36.64 0.74
C GLN A 554 -21.85 36.59 -0.61
N ALA A 555 -20.73 35.88 -0.68
CA ALA A 555 -20.00 35.61 -1.91
C ALA A 555 -20.07 34.13 -2.25
N VAL A 556 -20.27 33.84 -3.53
CA VAL A 556 -20.37 32.51 -4.11
C VAL A 556 -19.35 32.40 -5.23
N ALA A 557 -18.55 31.34 -5.17
CA ALA A 557 -17.69 30.91 -6.26
C ALA A 557 -18.14 29.53 -6.75
N LYS A 558 -18.08 29.31 -8.06
CA LYS A 558 -18.46 28.07 -8.72
C LYS A 558 -17.33 27.59 -9.62
N ASP A 559 -17.18 26.27 -9.72
CA ASP A 559 -16.25 25.61 -10.65
C ASP A 559 -14.82 26.15 -10.57
N LEU A 560 -14.33 26.36 -9.33
CA LEU A 560 -12.97 26.86 -9.13
C LEU A 560 -11.96 25.73 -9.33
N HIS A 561 -10.97 25.99 -10.17
CA HIS A 561 -9.79 25.14 -10.30
C HIS A 561 -8.59 25.90 -9.74
N ILE A 562 -8.10 25.44 -8.59
CA ILE A 562 -6.97 26.04 -7.88
C ILE A 562 -5.74 25.16 -8.12
N HIS A 563 -4.76 25.66 -8.86
CA HIS A 563 -3.46 25.02 -9.04
C HIS A 563 -2.40 25.63 -8.11
N PRO A 564 -1.28 24.95 -7.84
CA PRO A 564 -0.14 25.53 -7.13
C PRO A 564 0.29 26.88 -7.74
N GLY A 565 0.67 27.83 -6.89
CA GLY A 565 1.10 29.17 -7.30
C GLY A 565 -0.05 30.14 -7.58
N ASN A 566 0.17 31.09 -8.48
CA ASN A 566 -0.78 32.19 -8.73
C ASN A 566 -1.96 31.75 -9.60
N ASN A 567 -3.19 31.92 -9.12
CA ASN A 567 -4.44 31.66 -9.83
C ASN A 567 -5.08 33.00 -10.14
N THR A 568 -5.27 33.32 -11.42
CA THR A 568 -5.80 34.61 -11.86
C THR A 568 -7.17 34.47 -12.48
N ASN A 569 -7.95 35.55 -12.47
CA ASN A 569 -9.25 35.65 -13.13
C ASN A 569 -10.34 34.74 -12.54
N LEU A 570 -10.30 34.47 -11.23
CA LEU A 570 -11.34 33.70 -10.56
C LEU A 570 -12.60 34.55 -10.44
N VAL A 571 -13.72 34.07 -10.99
CA VAL A 571 -14.99 34.79 -10.98
C VAL A 571 -15.74 34.48 -9.69
N VAL A 572 -16.02 35.52 -8.91
CA VAL A 572 -16.80 35.43 -7.67
C VAL A 572 -18.04 36.31 -7.80
N GLN A 573 -19.21 35.78 -7.45
CA GLN A 573 -20.46 36.52 -7.40
C GLN A 573 -20.79 36.85 -5.95
N THR A 574 -20.99 38.13 -5.66
CA THR A 574 -21.31 38.65 -4.34
C THR A 574 -22.73 39.21 -4.34
N LEU A 575 -23.58 38.72 -3.46
CA LEU A 575 -24.86 39.32 -3.13
C LEU A 575 -24.66 40.28 -1.95
N TRP A 576 -24.79 41.57 -2.21
CA TRP A 576 -24.87 42.61 -1.19
C TRP A 576 -26.34 42.79 -0.78
N ASP A 577 -26.72 42.36 0.41
CA ASP A 577 -28.08 42.49 0.95
C ASP A 577 -28.05 42.65 2.49
N PRO A 578 -27.54 43.78 3.00
CA PRO A 578 -27.35 43.97 4.42
C PRO A 578 -28.65 43.94 5.22
N TYR A 579 -29.77 44.39 4.62
CA TYR A 579 -31.07 44.43 5.29
C TYR A 579 -31.65 43.02 5.49
N THR A 580 -31.68 42.17 4.44
CA THR A 580 -32.22 40.81 4.58
C THR A 580 -31.36 39.96 5.51
N HIS A 581 -30.04 40.14 5.50
CA HIS A 581 -29.13 39.34 6.32
C HIS A 581 -29.00 39.78 7.78
N SER A 582 -29.21 41.06 8.10
CA SER A 582 -28.95 41.60 9.45
C SER A 582 -29.92 42.72 9.90
N GLY A 583 -31.05 42.88 9.22
CA GLY A 583 -32.11 43.84 9.54
C GLY A 583 -31.63 45.30 9.48
N GLU A 584 -32.24 46.15 10.30
CA GLU A 584 -31.89 47.58 10.39
C GLU A 584 -30.43 47.82 10.79
N LYS A 585 -29.88 46.97 11.66
CA LYS A 585 -28.47 47.03 12.03
C LYS A 585 -27.57 46.76 10.84
N GLY A 586 -27.92 45.76 10.03
CA GLY A 586 -27.21 45.44 8.79
C GLY A 586 -27.22 46.61 7.84
N LYS A 587 -28.39 47.20 7.59
CA LYS A 587 -28.56 48.38 6.73
C LYS A 587 -27.66 49.53 7.19
N GLU A 588 -27.68 49.85 8.48
CA GLU A 588 -26.86 50.92 9.05
C GLU A 588 -25.35 50.66 8.89
N VAL A 589 -24.90 49.44 9.19
CA VAL A 589 -23.49 49.05 9.03
C VAL A 589 -23.06 49.08 7.56
N GLY A 590 -23.92 48.60 6.66
CA GLY A 590 -23.69 48.65 5.21
C GLY A 590 -23.58 50.08 4.70
N ARG A 591 -24.52 50.95 5.09
CA ARG A 591 -24.52 52.38 4.79
C ARG A 591 -23.23 53.05 5.27
N GLN A 592 -22.81 52.76 6.50
CA GLN A 592 -21.61 53.31 7.08
C GLN A 592 -20.35 52.85 6.34
N LEU A 593 -20.26 51.56 5.97
CA LEU A 593 -19.15 51.03 5.18
C LEU A 593 -19.04 51.75 3.84
N LEU A 594 -20.15 51.87 3.10
CA LEU A 594 -20.18 52.54 1.80
C LEU A 594 -19.77 54.01 1.93
N SER A 595 -20.29 54.71 2.93
CA SER A 595 -19.99 56.12 3.20
C SER A 595 -18.49 56.36 3.51
N GLN A 596 -17.91 55.48 4.33
CA GLN A 596 -16.47 55.50 4.62
C GLN A 596 -15.64 55.20 3.37
N TYR A 597 -16.03 54.19 2.60
CA TYR A 597 -15.34 53.76 1.40
C TYR A 597 -15.27 54.87 0.34
N ILE A 598 -16.42 55.49 0.00
CA ILE A 598 -16.46 56.58 -0.99
C ILE A 598 -15.76 57.86 -0.52
N SER A 599 -15.64 58.06 0.79
CA SER A 599 -14.94 59.20 1.40
C SER A 599 -13.41 58.98 1.47
N GLY A 600 -12.91 57.82 1.00
CA GLY A 600 -11.49 57.50 0.96
C GLY A 600 -10.91 57.01 2.30
N TYR A 601 -11.74 56.52 3.22
CA TYR A 601 -11.26 55.82 4.41
C TYR A 601 -10.80 54.41 4.04
N ASN A 602 -9.74 53.94 4.71
CA ASN A 602 -9.32 52.54 4.61
C ASN A 602 -10.35 51.66 5.33
N VAL A 603 -11.17 50.95 4.57
CA VAL A 603 -12.15 50.00 5.09
C VAL A 603 -11.69 48.56 4.87
N SER A 604 -12.06 47.69 5.80
CA SER A 604 -11.78 46.26 5.73
C SER A 604 -13.08 45.46 5.84
N ILE A 605 -13.18 44.39 5.06
CA ILE A 605 -14.28 43.43 5.15
C ILE A 605 -13.75 42.10 5.68
N THR A 606 -14.59 41.37 6.40
CA THR A 606 -14.24 40.06 6.95
C THR A 606 -15.02 38.98 6.22
N LEU A 607 -14.31 38.04 5.61
CA LEU A 607 -14.87 36.87 4.95
C LEU A 607 -14.93 35.73 5.96
N GLN A 608 -16.10 35.12 6.16
CA GLN A 608 -16.28 34.04 7.13
C GLN A 608 -17.15 32.92 6.55
N ALA A 609 -16.63 31.70 6.57
CA ALA A 609 -17.39 30.52 6.18
C ALA A 609 -18.50 30.20 7.20
N HIS A 610 -19.38 29.27 6.85
CA HIS A 610 -20.50 28.81 7.67
C HIS A 610 -20.81 27.34 7.31
N ASN A 611 -21.73 26.70 8.03
CA ASN A 611 -22.04 25.28 7.82
C ASN A 611 -22.51 24.94 6.39
N ALA A 612 -23.09 25.91 5.67
CA ALA A 612 -23.54 25.73 4.29
C ALA A 612 -22.54 26.26 3.24
N THR A 613 -21.30 26.57 3.65
CA THR A 613 -20.23 26.96 2.73
C THR A 613 -19.96 25.87 1.69
N LEU A 614 -19.99 24.62 2.14
CA LEU A 614 -19.91 23.41 1.32
C LEU A 614 -21.10 22.52 1.68
N PRO A 615 -22.21 22.58 0.93
CA PRO A 615 -23.45 21.90 1.32
C PRO A 615 -23.32 20.38 1.54
N SER A 616 -22.49 19.72 0.72
CA SER A 616 -22.22 18.28 0.84
C SER A 616 -21.21 17.94 1.93
N GLN A 617 -20.55 18.92 2.55
CA GLN A 617 -19.58 18.74 3.65
C GLN A 617 -19.76 19.80 4.75
N PRO A 618 -20.85 19.76 5.53
CA PRO A 618 -21.14 20.78 6.55
C PRO A 618 -20.08 20.86 7.66
N ALA A 619 -19.45 19.73 7.99
CA ALA A 619 -18.35 19.67 8.96
C ALA A 619 -17.19 20.57 8.52
N LEU A 620 -16.81 20.50 7.23
CA LEU A 620 -15.76 21.36 6.66
C LEU A 620 -16.14 22.84 6.72
N GLY A 621 -17.39 23.17 6.39
CA GLY A 621 -17.91 24.54 6.53
C GLY A 621 -17.86 25.06 7.97
N ALA A 622 -18.22 24.22 8.94
CA ALA A 622 -18.19 24.55 10.36
C ALA A 622 -16.75 24.81 10.87
N ILE A 623 -15.76 24.05 10.41
CA ILE A 623 -14.35 24.29 10.75
C ILE A 623 -13.89 25.63 10.18
N LEU A 624 -14.10 25.85 8.88
CA LEU A 624 -13.67 27.07 8.20
C LEU A 624 -14.32 28.31 8.82
N SER A 625 -15.54 28.21 9.36
CA SER A 625 -16.25 29.31 10.02
C SER A 625 -15.51 29.88 11.24
N LYS A 626 -14.65 29.08 11.89
CA LYS A 626 -13.86 29.49 13.06
C LYS A 626 -12.69 30.42 12.69
N TYR A 627 -12.40 30.58 11.40
CA TYR A 627 -11.23 31.29 10.90
C TYR A 627 -11.63 32.40 9.90
N PRO A 628 -12.14 33.53 10.39
CA PRO A 628 -12.48 34.66 9.54
C PRO A 628 -11.22 35.28 8.91
N LEU A 629 -11.29 35.60 7.62
CA LEU A 629 -10.24 36.29 6.87
C LEU A 629 -10.62 37.76 6.67
N THR A 630 -9.87 38.69 7.26
CA THR A 630 -10.07 40.12 7.03
C THR A 630 -9.21 40.59 5.86
N VAL A 631 -9.84 41.20 4.86
CA VAL A 631 -9.18 41.78 3.68
C VAL A 631 -9.51 43.28 3.59
N GLY A 632 -8.54 44.07 3.15
CA GLY A 632 -8.79 45.48 2.81
C GLY A 632 -9.73 45.55 1.60
N ALA A 633 -10.67 46.50 1.60
CA ALA A 633 -11.47 46.73 0.41
C ALA A 633 -10.56 47.25 -0.73
N PRO A 634 -10.77 46.80 -1.98
CA PRO A 634 -9.99 47.30 -3.11
C PRO A 634 -10.18 48.80 -3.26
N HIS A 635 -9.16 49.56 -3.62
CA HIS A 635 -9.35 50.98 -3.94
C HIS A 635 -10.07 51.13 -5.30
N LEU A 636 -11.00 52.09 -5.40
CA LEU A 636 -11.68 52.38 -6.66
C LEU A 636 -10.70 53.04 -7.62
N SER A 637 -10.19 52.31 -8.61
CA SER A 637 -9.39 52.90 -9.69
C SER A 637 -10.27 53.80 -10.56
N GLY A 638 -10.22 55.11 -10.33
CA GLY A 638 -10.86 56.10 -11.20
C GLY A 638 -10.05 56.34 -12.49
N PRO A 639 -10.67 56.79 -13.59
CA PRO A 639 -9.95 57.16 -14.81
C PRO A 639 -8.87 58.23 -14.53
N LYS A 640 -7.69 58.09 -15.15
CA LYS A 640 -6.58 59.07 -15.06
C LYS A 640 -7.00 60.39 -15.70
N ASN A 641 -6.56 61.53 -15.17
CA ASN A 641 -6.78 62.79 -15.88
C ASN A 641 -5.91 62.81 -17.15
N PRO A 642 -6.41 63.33 -18.28
CA PRO A 642 -5.64 63.42 -19.52
C PRO A 642 -4.41 64.36 -19.41
N THR A 643 -4.27 65.08 -18.31
CA THR A 643 -3.15 66.00 -18.01
C THR A 643 -2.14 65.45 -17.01
N ASP A 644 -2.33 64.22 -16.50
CA ASP A 644 -1.39 63.61 -15.58
C ASP A 644 -0.16 63.06 -16.34
N ASP A 645 1.02 63.45 -15.88
CA ASP A 645 2.32 63.05 -16.44
C ASP A 645 2.50 61.52 -16.29
N PRO A 646 2.73 60.74 -17.37
CA PRO A 646 2.76 59.28 -17.32
C PRO A 646 3.85 58.70 -16.41
N ASP A 647 4.86 59.50 -16.05
CA ASP A 647 6.02 59.10 -15.24
C ASP A 647 5.96 59.50 -13.76
N LYS A 648 4.88 60.16 -13.30
CA LYS A 648 4.68 60.40 -11.85
C LYS A 648 4.01 59.18 -11.19
N PRO A 649 4.56 58.69 -10.06
CA PRO A 649 3.87 57.68 -9.26
C PRO A 649 2.52 58.26 -8.83
N ASP A 650 1.46 57.54 -9.15
CA ASP A 650 0.10 57.87 -8.76
C ASP A 650 0.05 57.87 -7.23
N ASP A 651 -0.39 58.96 -6.59
CA ASP A 651 -0.51 59.05 -5.11
C ASP A 651 -1.57 58.08 -4.55
N GLY A 652 -2.17 57.24 -5.40
CA GLY A 652 -3.08 56.14 -5.05
C GLY A 652 -4.44 56.59 -4.54
N LYS A 653 -4.69 57.91 -4.50
CA LYS A 653 -5.89 58.52 -3.93
C LYS A 653 -6.77 59.05 -5.07
N THR A 654 -7.59 58.17 -5.60
CA THR A 654 -8.66 58.51 -6.55
C THR A 654 -9.86 59.08 -5.77
N HIS A 655 -10.20 60.34 -6.01
CA HIS A 655 -11.34 61.01 -5.38
C HIS A 655 -12.57 60.96 -6.30
N PHE A 656 -13.75 60.66 -5.72
CA PHE A 656 -15.03 60.69 -6.45
C PHE A 656 -15.29 62.06 -7.11
N ILE A 657 -14.91 63.14 -6.42
CA ILE A 657 -14.91 64.51 -6.97
C ILE A 657 -13.50 64.82 -7.49
N ARG A 658 -13.36 64.99 -8.82
CA ARG A 658 -12.09 65.33 -9.48
C ARG A 658 -11.84 66.83 -9.54
N GLY A 659 -12.90 67.62 -9.60
CA GLY A 659 -12.81 69.07 -9.67
C GLY A 659 -14.13 69.72 -9.29
N ALA A 660 -14.05 70.96 -8.85
CA ALA A 660 -15.21 71.80 -8.59
C ALA A 660 -14.98 73.18 -9.23
N THR A 661 -16.02 73.76 -9.81
CA THR A 661 -16.04 75.15 -10.28
C THR A 661 -17.20 75.86 -9.61
N MET A 662 -16.93 76.97 -8.95
CA MET A 662 -17.91 77.81 -8.26
C MET A 662 -18.11 79.09 -9.06
N HIS A 663 -19.36 79.40 -9.41
CA HIS A 663 -19.76 80.62 -10.10
C HIS A 663 -20.46 81.55 -9.12
N ILE A 664 -19.83 82.70 -8.84
CA ILE A 664 -20.32 83.62 -7.81
C ILE A 664 -21.59 84.37 -8.29
N LEU A 665 -21.64 84.86 -9.53
CA LEU A 665 -22.74 85.69 -10.02
C LEU A 665 -24.03 84.88 -10.21
N SER A 666 -23.91 83.67 -10.77
CA SER A 666 -25.05 82.78 -10.93
C SER A 666 -25.38 81.98 -9.67
N SER A 667 -24.57 82.09 -8.61
CA SER A 667 -24.68 81.30 -7.38
C SER A 667 -24.84 79.80 -7.66
N THR A 668 -23.94 79.25 -8.47
CA THR A 668 -23.97 77.83 -8.84
C THR A 668 -22.60 77.16 -8.70
N ALA A 669 -22.61 75.85 -8.50
CA ALA A 669 -21.42 75.01 -8.52
C ALA A 669 -21.55 73.90 -9.57
N LEU A 670 -20.43 73.60 -10.21
CA LEU A 670 -20.27 72.51 -11.17
C LEU A 670 -19.20 71.56 -10.64
N PHE A 671 -19.49 70.27 -10.57
CA PHE A 671 -18.52 69.27 -10.13
C PHE A 671 -18.20 68.31 -11.26
N THR A 672 -16.92 67.97 -11.39
CA THR A 672 -16.48 66.85 -12.23
C THR A 672 -16.41 65.61 -11.36
N LEU A 673 -17.29 64.65 -11.62
CA LEU A 673 -17.41 63.40 -10.90
C LEU A 673 -16.73 62.27 -11.68
N ALA A 674 -15.98 61.43 -10.98
CA ALA A 674 -15.47 60.17 -11.50
C ALA A 674 -16.37 59.03 -11.03
N SER A 675 -17.11 58.42 -11.96
CA SER A 675 -17.92 57.24 -11.63
C SER A 675 -17.00 56.08 -11.18
N PRO A 676 -17.34 55.41 -10.07
CA PRO A 676 -16.59 54.24 -9.60
C PRO A 676 -16.87 52.97 -10.45
N PHE A 677 -17.81 53.04 -11.39
CA PHE A 677 -18.22 51.90 -12.22
C PHE A 677 -17.75 52.09 -13.66
N SER A 678 -17.25 51.00 -14.26
CA SER A 678 -16.77 51.00 -15.65
C SER A 678 -17.88 50.84 -16.70
N SER A 679 -19.04 50.29 -16.31
CA SER A 679 -20.14 49.97 -17.23
C SER A 679 -21.54 50.38 -16.73
N THR A 680 -21.68 50.77 -15.46
CA THR A 680 -22.98 51.06 -14.84
C THR A 680 -23.18 52.56 -14.59
N ILE A 681 -24.34 53.09 -14.98
CA ILE A 681 -24.74 54.48 -14.68
C ILE A 681 -25.29 54.54 -13.24
N MET A 682 -24.67 55.37 -12.40
CA MET A 682 -25.19 55.73 -11.08
C MET A 682 -26.06 56.98 -11.20
N TYR A 683 -27.06 57.13 -10.34
CA TYR A 683 -27.83 58.39 -10.22
C TYR A 683 -27.66 58.95 -8.81
N ILE A 684 -27.39 60.24 -8.72
CA ILE A 684 -27.56 60.99 -7.46
C ILE A 684 -29.01 61.48 -7.46
N THR A 685 -29.80 61.08 -6.48
CA THR A 685 -31.24 61.39 -6.38
C THR A 685 -31.53 62.56 -5.46
N SER A 686 -30.69 62.76 -4.44
CA SER A 686 -30.77 63.90 -3.53
C SER A 686 -29.35 64.26 -3.09
N LEU A 687 -29.13 65.55 -2.81
CA LEU A 687 -27.85 66.07 -2.38
C LEU A 687 -28.10 67.20 -1.38
N ASN A 688 -27.62 67.00 -0.15
CA ASN A 688 -27.57 68.01 0.89
C ASN A 688 -26.12 68.18 1.30
N ALA A 689 -25.43 69.15 0.71
CA ALA A 689 -23.99 69.35 0.88
C ALA A 689 -23.67 70.71 1.51
N THR A 690 -22.67 70.73 2.39
CA THR A 690 -22.10 71.95 2.96
C THR A 690 -20.60 71.98 2.72
N ALA A 691 -20.10 73.08 2.16
CA ALA A 691 -18.68 73.34 1.98
C ALA A 691 -18.12 74.16 3.14
N PHE A 692 -16.89 73.88 3.54
CA PHE A 692 -16.20 74.54 4.65
C PHE A 692 -14.79 74.97 4.25
N TYR A 693 -14.44 76.21 4.59
CA TYR A 693 -13.09 76.77 4.52
C TYR A 693 -12.57 76.93 5.94
N GLU A 694 -11.46 76.26 6.28
CA GLU A 694 -10.86 76.27 7.62
C GLU A 694 -11.88 75.98 8.76
N GLY A 695 -12.87 75.12 8.50
CA GLY A 695 -13.93 74.77 9.45
C GLY A 695 -15.13 75.71 9.48
N HIS A 696 -15.10 76.83 8.73
CA HIS A 696 -16.23 77.75 8.62
C HIS A 696 -17.08 77.48 7.38
N PRO A 697 -18.43 77.46 7.49
CA PRO A 697 -19.32 77.21 6.37
C PRO A 697 -19.14 78.29 5.30
N SER A 698 -19.04 77.87 4.04
CA SER A 698 -18.78 78.75 2.90
C SER A 698 -19.96 78.76 1.91
N GLY A 699 -20.69 77.65 1.80
CA GLY A 699 -21.90 77.56 0.99
C GLY A 699 -22.60 76.21 1.18
N LYS A 700 -23.90 76.19 0.91
CA LYS A 700 -24.76 75.02 1.02
C LYS A 700 -25.41 74.70 -0.32
N ILE A 701 -25.51 73.42 -0.67
CA ILE A 701 -26.24 72.92 -1.83
C ILE A 701 -27.36 72.04 -1.31
N LEU A 702 -28.59 72.34 -1.70
CA LEU A 702 -29.75 71.46 -1.52
C LEU A 702 -30.35 71.20 -2.90
N TYR A 703 -30.30 69.95 -3.34
CA TYR A 703 -30.74 69.55 -4.67
C TYR A 703 -31.46 68.20 -4.61
N GLU A 704 -32.75 68.18 -4.98
CA GLU A 704 -33.62 67.00 -4.88
C GLU A 704 -33.97 66.37 -6.25
N LEU A 705 -33.42 66.91 -7.33
CA LEU A 705 -33.65 66.39 -8.67
C LEU A 705 -32.59 65.36 -9.04
N PRO A 706 -32.97 64.19 -9.59
CA PRO A 706 -32.01 63.16 -9.93
C PRO A 706 -31.18 63.52 -11.16
N PHE A 707 -29.88 63.27 -11.11
CA PHE A 707 -28.98 63.38 -12.27
C PHE A 707 -28.07 62.15 -12.41
N ALA A 708 -27.68 61.86 -13.65
CA ALA A 708 -26.87 60.69 -13.99
C ALA A 708 -25.37 60.96 -13.80
N VAL A 709 -24.67 59.94 -13.33
CA VAL A 709 -23.21 59.83 -13.23
C VAL A 709 -22.80 58.62 -14.07
N PRO A 710 -22.65 58.79 -15.39
CA PRO A 710 -22.26 57.69 -16.29
C PRO A 710 -20.82 57.23 -16.02
N PRO A 711 -20.44 56.01 -16.46
CA PRO A 711 -19.06 55.54 -16.39
C PRO A 711 -18.04 56.54 -16.92
N GLY A 712 -16.91 56.67 -16.24
CA GLY A 712 -15.86 57.62 -16.58
C GLY A 712 -15.99 58.97 -15.87
N LEU A 713 -15.56 60.05 -16.52
CA LEU A 713 -15.68 61.42 -16.02
C LEU A 713 -16.96 62.05 -16.55
N SER A 714 -17.73 62.67 -15.65
CA SER A 714 -18.96 63.39 -15.98
C SER A 714 -19.06 64.69 -15.21
N GLU A 715 -19.75 65.67 -15.76
CA GLU A 715 -20.05 66.92 -15.07
C GLU A 715 -21.46 66.88 -14.49
N THR A 716 -21.64 67.43 -13.30
CA THR A 716 -22.96 67.64 -12.71
C THR A 716 -23.75 68.67 -13.51
N PRO A 717 -25.09 68.74 -13.37
CA PRO A 717 -25.79 69.98 -13.67
C PRO A 717 -25.22 71.14 -12.83
N ARG A 718 -25.52 72.38 -13.23
CA ARG A 718 -25.23 73.55 -12.40
C ARG A 718 -26.07 73.48 -11.13
N LEU A 719 -25.45 73.14 -10.02
CA LEU A 719 -26.12 72.99 -8.73
C LEU A 719 -26.25 74.37 -8.07
N PRO A 720 -27.44 74.77 -7.59
CA PRO A 720 -27.61 76.04 -6.90
C PRO A 720 -26.86 76.03 -5.56
N VAL A 721 -26.17 77.13 -5.26
CA VAL A 721 -25.41 77.32 -4.03
C VAL A 721 -26.03 78.46 -3.23
N ASP A 722 -26.42 78.16 -2.01
CA ASP A 722 -26.76 79.16 -1.00
C ASP A 722 -25.47 79.59 -0.29
N TRP A 723 -24.98 80.77 -0.62
CA TRP A 723 -23.76 81.31 -0.05
C TRP A 723 -23.99 81.76 1.39
N SER A 724 -23.06 81.42 2.28
CA SER A 724 -23.10 81.91 3.66
C SER A 724 -22.59 83.37 3.72
N PHE A 725 -23.40 84.32 3.24
CA PHE A 725 -23.02 85.73 3.18
C PHE A 725 -22.57 86.28 4.55
N GLY A 726 -21.47 87.03 4.57
CA GLY A 726 -20.86 87.55 5.80
C GLY A 726 -20.02 86.56 6.60
N SER A 727 -19.89 85.31 6.14
CA SER A 727 -18.99 84.32 6.75
C SER A 727 -17.54 84.46 6.27
N VAL A 728 -16.60 84.01 7.11
CA VAL A 728 -15.18 83.85 6.77
C VAL A 728 -15.01 82.98 5.52
N GLY A 729 -15.86 81.95 5.36
CA GLY A 729 -15.83 81.05 4.22
C GLY A 729 -16.23 81.72 2.90
N TYR A 730 -17.30 82.53 2.89
CA TYR A 730 -17.72 83.26 1.69
C TYR A 730 -16.71 84.34 1.29
N GLU A 731 -16.10 85.04 2.26
CA GLU A 731 -15.05 86.01 1.97
C GLU A 731 -13.82 85.36 1.31
N ALA A 732 -13.43 84.16 1.76
CA ALA A 732 -12.35 83.41 1.15
C ALA A 732 -12.66 83.02 -0.31
N ILE A 733 -13.89 82.60 -0.58
CA ILE A 733 -14.35 82.33 -1.96
C ILE A 733 -14.27 83.58 -2.83
N ARG A 734 -14.78 84.73 -2.34
CA ARG A 734 -14.71 86.00 -3.08
C ARG A 734 -13.27 86.45 -3.35
N LYS A 735 -12.37 86.31 -2.37
CA LYS A 735 -10.94 86.65 -2.52
C LYS A 735 -10.21 85.73 -3.49
N ALA A 736 -10.68 84.49 -3.65
CA ALA A 736 -10.13 83.52 -4.59
C ALA A 736 -10.68 83.65 -6.02
N LEU A 737 -11.47 84.68 -6.33
CA LEU A 737 -12.02 84.92 -7.67
C LEU A 737 -10.91 84.97 -8.73
N GLY A 738 -11.03 84.14 -9.77
CA GLY A 738 -9.99 83.98 -10.81
C GLY A 738 -8.88 82.99 -10.44
N GLY A 739 -8.95 82.35 -9.27
CA GLY A 739 -7.99 81.36 -8.79
C GLY A 739 -8.66 80.08 -8.29
N THR A 740 -7.91 79.31 -7.48
CA THR A 740 -8.36 78.04 -6.88
C THR A 740 -8.34 78.13 -5.36
N LEU A 741 -9.41 77.65 -4.72
CA LEU A 741 -9.53 77.57 -3.27
C LEU A 741 -9.71 76.11 -2.85
N ARG A 742 -9.03 75.69 -1.77
CA ARG A 742 -9.24 74.35 -1.20
C ARG A 742 -10.35 74.40 -0.15
N LEU A 743 -11.36 73.57 -0.35
CA LEU A 743 -12.51 73.46 0.55
C LEU A 743 -12.67 72.02 1.02
N SER A 744 -13.12 71.87 2.26
CA SER A 744 -13.65 70.59 2.72
C SER A 744 -15.17 70.56 2.49
N ALA A 745 -15.74 69.38 2.32
CA ALA A 745 -17.16 69.22 2.08
C ALA A 745 -17.72 68.05 2.88
N PHE A 746 -18.92 68.23 3.40
CA PHE A 746 -19.74 67.15 3.94
C PHE A 746 -21.06 67.12 3.17
N ALA A 747 -21.50 65.94 2.75
CA ALA A 747 -22.74 65.79 2.01
C ALA A 747 -23.51 64.54 2.45
N GLU A 748 -24.83 64.66 2.57
CA GLU A 748 -25.76 63.54 2.55
C GLU A 748 -26.27 63.38 1.12
N VAL A 749 -26.13 62.19 0.57
CA VAL A 749 -26.34 61.89 -0.84
C VAL A 749 -27.26 60.69 -0.97
N GLY A 750 -28.41 60.88 -1.61
CA GLY A 750 -29.24 59.78 -2.09
C GLY A 750 -28.65 59.23 -3.37
N ILE A 751 -28.41 57.92 -3.42
CA ILE A 751 -27.84 57.23 -4.57
C ILE A 751 -28.83 56.19 -5.07
N ARG A 752 -28.91 56.04 -6.39
CA ARG A 752 -29.63 54.97 -7.06
C ARG A 752 -28.78 54.30 -8.12
N ILE A 753 -28.67 52.97 -8.04
CA ILE A 753 -28.02 52.13 -9.05
C ILE A 753 -29.06 51.10 -9.51
N GLY A 754 -29.50 51.21 -10.77
CA GLY A 754 -30.64 50.42 -11.25
C GLY A 754 -31.89 50.65 -10.38
N SER A 755 -32.35 49.58 -9.72
CA SER A 755 -33.47 49.57 -8.76
C SER A 755 -33.04 49.82 -7.31
N TRP A 756 -31.75 49.65 -7.00
CA TRP A 756 -31.22 49.76 -5.65
C TRP A 756 -31.07 51.22 -5.26
N ARG A 757 -31.47 51.55 -4.03
CA ARG A 757 -31.44 52.91 -3.48
C ARG A 757 -30.87 52.91 -2.08
N GLU A 758 -30.02 53.87 -1.79
CA GLU A 758 -29.49 54.08 -0.44
C GLU A 758 -29.15 55.55 -0.24
N GLU A 759 -29.17 55.98 1.02
CA GLU A 759 -28.69 57.30 1.42
C GLU A 759 -27.34 57.12 2.12
N VAL A 760 -26.31 57.82 1.67
CA VAL A 760 -24.95 57.72 2.22
C VAL A 760 -24.43 59.11 2.55
N TRP A 761 -23.45 59.19 3.45
CA TRP A 761 -22.73 60.44 3.68
C TRP A 761 -21.37 60.42 2.97
N TYR A 762 -20.89 61.59 2.58
CA TYR A 762 -19.60 61.80 1.94
C TYR A 762 -18.83 62.90 2.67
N LYS A 763 -17.54 62.68 2.91
CA LYS A 763 -16.64 63.68 3.52
C LYS A 763 -15.37 63.85 2.68
N GLY A 764 -15.21 65.03 2.07
CA GLY A 764 -14.03 65.42 1.30
C GLY A 764 -13.12 66.39 2.07
N GLY A 765 -11.83 66.08 2.18
CA GLY A 765 -10.88 66.83 3.02
C GLY A 765 -10.05 67.92 2.35
N SER A 766 -10.08 68.08 1.02
CA SER A 766 -9.26 69.08 0.31
C SER A 766 -9.63 69.22 -1.18
N ILE A 767 -10.90 69.53 -1.47
CA ILE A 767 -11.39 69.68 -2.84
C ILE A 767 -10.92 71.03 -3.40
N GLY A 768 -10.13 71.01 -4.47
CA GLY A 768 -9.74 72.22 -5.20
C GLY A 768 -10.90 72.76 -6.04
N ALA A 769 -11.45 73.90 -5.63
CA ALA A 769 -12.53 74.60 -6.32
C ALA A 769 -11.99 75.80 -7.10
N GLN A 770 -12.19 75.84 -8.42
CA GLN A 770 -11.95 77.02 -9.24
C GLN A 770 -13.06 78.04 -9.02
N VAL A 771 -12.71 79.28 -8.71
CA VAL A 771 -13.71 80.33 -8.49
C VAL A 771 -13.77 81.24 -9.71
N ARG A 772 -14.94 81.27 -10.34
CA ARG A 772 -15.24 82.06 -11.53
C ARG A 772 -16.41 83.00 -11.26
N LEU A 773 -16.56 83.98 -12.15
CA LEU A 773 -17.75 84.84 -12.17
C LEU A 773 -19.00 84.01 -12.47
#